data_AF-A0A2M9KFH0-F1
#
_entry.id   AF-A0A2M9KFH0-F1
#
_cell.length_a   1.000
_cell.length_b   1.000
_cell.length_c   1.000
_cell.angle_alpha   90.00
_cell.angle_beta   90.00
_cell.angle_gamma   90.00
#
_symmetry.space_group_name_H-M   'P 1'
#
loop_
_entity.id
_entity.type
_entity.pdbx_description
1 polymer ?
#
loop_
_entity_poly.entity_id
_entity_poly.type
_entity_poly.pdbx_seq_one_letter_code
_entity_poly.pdbx_strand_id
1 'polypeptide(L)'
;MTSQVSSPAEQADGAEGAEGTVVGEQRTAGHPGGNGNGKEVRRLDRVIIRFAGDSGDGMQLTGDRFTSETASFGNDLSTLPNFPAEIRAPAGTLPGVSSFQLHFADHDILTPGDAPNVLVAMNPAALKANIGDVPRGAEIIINTDEFTKRPMAKVGYATSPLEDGTLDAYSIHPVPLTTLTVEALKDFGLPRKEAERSKNMFALGLLSWMYHRPTEGTEAFLRQKFAKKPQIAEANVAAFRAGWNFGETTEDFAVSYEVAPATRDFPTGTYRNISGNLALSYGLIAAGRQAELPLYLGSYPITPASDILHELSKHKNFGVRTFQAEDEIAGIGAALGAAFGGSLAVTTTSGPGVALKSETIGLAVSLELPLLIVDIQRGGPSTGLPTKTEQADLLQAMYGRNGEAPVPIVAPRTPADCFDAALDAARIALTYRTPVFLLSDGYLANGSEPWRIPDVADLPDLKTPFAAGPNHELADGTEVFWPYKRDPRTLARPWAVPGTPGLEHRIGGIEKQDGSGNISYDPANHDLMVRTRQAKIDNITVPELTVDDPSGARTLVIGWGSTYGPITAAVRRLRLAGVPIAQAHLRHLNPFPGNLGEVLKRYDKVVVPEMNLGQLATLIRAKYLVDAQSYNQVNGMPFKAEQLATVLKEATDD
;
A
#
# COMPACT_ATOMS: atom_id res chain seq x y z
N MET A 1 22.14 36.45 26.50
CA MET A 1 21.34 36.33 27.73
C MET A 1 20.84 34.91 27.81
N THR A 2 21.43 34.18 28.74
CA THR A 2 21.13 32.82 29.16
C THR A 2 19.81 32.76 29.93
N SER A 3 18.98 31.75 29.69
CA SER A 3 18.12 31.21 30.76
C SER A 3 18.00 29.69 30.62
N GLN A 4 18.82 29.00 31.39
CA GLN A 4 18.57 27.67 31.89
C GLN A 4 17.38 27.72 32.86
N VAL A 5 16.58 26.66 32.89
CA VAL A 5 15.76 26.32 34.07
C VAL A 5 15.94 24.84 34.32
N SER A 6 16.28 24.51 35.56
CA SER A 6 16.65 23.19 36.06
C SER A 6 15.63 22.73 37.10
N SER A 7 15.25 21.44 37.05
CA SER A 7 14.88 20.53 38.17
C SER A 7 13.64 20.86 39.04
N PRO A 8 13.06 19.89 39.80
CA PRO A 8 13.70 18.71 40.39
C PRO A 8 12.95 17.37 40.30
N ALA A 9 13.72 16.32 40.61
CA ALA A 9 13.24 14.99 40.99
C ALA A 9 12.76 15.00 42.45
N GLU A 10 11.71 14.23 42.75
CA GLU A 10 11.49 13.71 44.10
C GLU A 10 10.79 12.34 44.04
N GLN A 11 11.19 11.51 45.01
CA GLN A 11 10.88 10.10 45.20
C GLN A 11 9.45 9.86 45.67
N ALA A 12 8.86 8.74 45.25
CA ALA A 12 7.84 8.03 46.03
C ALA A 12 7.97 6.52 45.81
N ASP A 13 8.47 5.84 46.85
CA ASP A 13 8.31 4.40 47.07
C ASP A 13 6.84 4.09 47.43
N GLY A 14 6.30 2.98 46.94
CA GLY A 14 5.00 2.46 47.34
C GLY A 14 4.49 1.35 46.43
N ALA A 15 4.73 0.10 46.82
CA ALA A 15 4.40 -1.15 46.14
C ALA A 15 2.89 -1.40 45.95
N GLU A 16 2.50 -2.07 44.87
CA GLU A 16 2.02 -3.47 44.88
C GLU A 16 1.59 -3.93 43.46
N GLY A 17 1.68 -5.24 43.24
CA GLY A 17 1.78 -5.94 41.97
C GLY A 17 0.65 -5.72 40.95
N ALA A 18 1.05 -5.56 39.69
CA ALA A 18 0.23 -5.86 38.52
C ALA A 18 1.01 -6.86 37.65
N GLU A 19 0.56 -8.11 37.68
CA GLU A 19 1.06 -9.18 36.82
C GLU A 19 0.90 -8.81 35.35
N GLY A 20 1.99 -8.94 34.59
CA GLY A 20 2.00 -8.70 33.16
C GLY A 20 1.15 -9.72 32.42
N THR A 21 0.05 -9.25 31.83
CA THR A 21 -0.74 -10.00 30.85
C THR A 21 0.09 -10.25 29.60
N VAL A 22 0.40 -11.53 29.37
CA VAL A 22 0.99 -12.07 28.14
C VAL A 22 0.04 -11.81 26.97
N VAL A 23 0.55 -11.19 25.89
CA VAL A 23 -0.23 -10.85 24.69
C VAL A 23 -0.27 -12.06 23.74
N GLY A 24 -1.45 -12.68 23.66
CA GLY A 24 -1.79 -13.83 22.80
C GLY A 24 -2.69 -14.79 23.58
N GLU A 25 -3.95 -14.97 23.16
CA GLU A 25 -4.87 -15.87 23.87
C GLU A 25 -4.35 -17.31 23.85
N GLN A 26 -3.82 -17.75 24.98
CA GLN A 26 -3.34 -19.12 25.17
C GLN A 26 -4.54 -20.06 25.32
N ARG A 27 -4.71 -20.98 24.38
CA ARG A 27 -5.62 -22.12 24.53
C ARG A 27 -4.82 -23.41 24.66
N THR A 28 -4.64 -23.88 25.89
CA THR A 28 -4.07 -25.22 26.16
C THR A 28 -5.12 -26.29 25.88
N ALA A 29 -4.97 -27.05 24.79
CA ALA A 29 -5.73 -28.28 24.57
C ALA A 29 -4.92 -29.47 25.08
N GLY A 30 -5.34 -30.05 26.20
CA GLY A 30 -4.72 -31.27 26.74
C GLY A 30 -5.09 -32.50 25.93
N HIS A 31 -4.09 -33.27 25.52
CA HIS A 31 -4.19 -34.70 25.18
C HIS A 31 -2.89 -35.40 25.58
N PRO A 32 -2.91 -36.38 26.51
CA PRO A 32 -1.74 -37.19 26.81
C PRO A 32 -1.75 -38.45 25.94
N GLY A 33 -0.68 -38.68 25.18
CA GLY A 33 -0.40 -40.00 24.61
C GLY A 33 0.36 -39.99 23.29
N GLY A 34 1.67 -40.24 23.35
CA GLY A 34 2.47 -40.61 22.17
C GLY A 34 3.97 -40.38 22.38
N ASN A 35 4.71 -41.45 22.67
CA ASN A 35 6.17 -41.48 22.68
C ASN A 35 6.74 -41.04 21.32
N GLY A 36 7.44 -39.91 21.28
CA GLY A 36 8.21 -39.45 20.14
C GLY A 36 9.09 -38.27 20.57
N ASN A 37 10.34 -38.27 20.13
CA ASN A 37 11.39 -37.29 20.46
C ASN A 37 11.12 -35.89 19.82
N GLY A 38 9.87 -35.46 19.76
CA GLY A 38 9.43 -34.24 19.08
C GLY A 38 9.30 -33.06 20.03
N LYS A 39 9.74 -31.89 19.57
CA LYS A 39 9.59 -30.61 20.29
C LYS A 39 8.12 -30.27 20.52
N GLU A 40 7.83 -29.50 21.57
CA GLU A 40 6.47 -29.07 21.90
C GLU A 40 5.91 -28.19 20.77
N VAL A 41 4.71 -28.51 20.26
CA VAL A 41 4.04 -27.70 19.24
C VAL A 41 3.00 -26.81 19.92
N ARG A 42 3.15 -25.48 19.82
CA ARG A 42 2.17 -24.50 20.34
C ARG A 42 1.31 -23.93 19.22
N ARG A 43 0.01 -23.83 19.47
CA ARG A 43 -0.92 -23.18 18.55
C ARG A 43 -1.01 -21.69 18.86
N LEU A 44 -0.86 -20.88 17.82
CA LEU A 44 -1.04 -19.44 17.87
C LEU A 44 -2.15 -19.04 16.88
N ASP A 45 -2.94 -18.04 17.25
CA ASP A 45 -3.96 -17.43 16.39
C ASP A 45 -3.34 -16.49 15.33
N ARG A 46 -2.23 -15.86 15.68
CA ARG A 46 -1.48 -14.96 14.79
C ARG A 46 0.00 -14.88 15.14
N VAL A 47 0.82 -14.47 14.17
CA VAL A 47 2.26 -14.26 14.34
C VAL A 47 2.72 -13.08 13.48
N ILE A 48 3.56 -12.22 14.07
CA ILE A 48 4.25 -11.13 13.38
C ILE A 48 5.75 -11.41 13.39
N ILE A 49 6.34 -11.53 12.20
CA ILE A 49 7.77 -11.79 11.99
C ILE A 49 8.39 -10.58 11.32
N ARG A 50 9.55 -10.12 11.81
CA ARG A 50 10.35 -9.09 11.14
C ARG A 50 11.74 -9.63 10.79
N PHE A 51 12.06 -9.67 9.49
CA PHE A 51 13.42 -9.88 9.02
C PHE A 51 14.13 -8.53 8.91
N ALA A 52 15.32 -8.39 9.48
CA ALA A 52 16.10 -7.16 9.43
C ALA A 52 17.58 -7.43 9.13
N GLY A 53 18.14 -6.68 8.19
CA GLY A 53 19.52 -6.80 7.73
C GLY A 53 19.94 -5.61 6.89
N ASP A 54 21.11 -5.69 6.26
CA ASP A 54 21.56 -4.61 5.38
C ASP A 54 20.81 -4.64 4.04
N SER A 55 20.68 -3.48 3.39
CA SER A 55 20.27 -3.42 1.98
C SER A 55 21.17 -4.32 1.13
N GLY A 56 20.57 -5.29 0.44
CA GLY A 56 21.29 -6.29 -0.35
C GLY A 56 21.50 -7.65 0.32
N ASP A 57 21.22 -7.79 1.62
CA ASP A 57 21.20 -9.09 2.32
C ASP A 57 19.98 -9.95 1.91
N GLY A 58 19.06 -9.41 1.11
CA GLY A 58 17.91 -10.16 0.59
C GLY A 58 16.75 -10.35 1.56
N MET A 59 16.59 -9.45 2.55
CA MET A 59 15.47 -9.49 3.51
C MET A 59 14.10 -9.43 2.82
N GLN A 60 13.98 -8.61 1.78
CA GLN A 60 12.77 -8.50 0.97
C GLN A 60 12.45 -9.84 0.28
N LEU A 61 13.46 -10.46 -0.34
CA LEU A 61 13.31 -11.77 -1.00
C LEU A 61 12.89 -12.87 -0.01
N THR A 62 13.54 -12.91 1.15
CA THR A 62 13.19 -13.86 2.21
C THR A 62 11.75 -13.65 2.69
N GLY A 63 11.36 -12.40 2.94
CA GLY A 63 10.01 -12.02 3.32
C GLY A 63 8.96 -12.40 2.27
N ASP A 64 9.18 -12.04 1.01
CA ASP A 64 8.27 -12.35 -0.11
C ASP A 64 8.06 -13.86 -0.29
N ARG A 65 9.14 -14.65 -0.11
CA ARG A 65 9.05 -16.11 -0.24
C ARG A 65 8.26 -16.72 0.91
N PHE A 66 8.54 -16.30 2.16
CA PHE A 66 7.79 -16.78 3.31
C PHE A 66 6.31 -16.38 3.21
N THR A 67 6.02 -15.17 2.70
CA THR A 67 4.66 -14.69 2.40
C THR A 67 3.96 -15.61 1.40
N SER A 68 4.65 -15.98 0.33
CA SER A 68 4.11 -16.88 -0.71
C SER A 68 3.77 -18.27 -0.17
N GLU A 69 4.59 -18.83 0.73
CA GLU A 69 4.29 -20.11 1.39
C GLU A 69 3.12 -20.00 2.36
N THR A 70 3.09 -18.92 3.13
CA THR A 70 2.02 -18.65 4.10
C THR A 70 0.66 -18.50 3.41
N ALA A 71 0.62 -17.81 2.27
CA ALA A 71 -0.57 -17.74 1.42
C ALA A 71 -0.96 -19.12 0.86
N SER A 72 0.01 -19.92 0.41
CA SER A 72 -0.24 -21.25 -0.15
C SER A 72 -0.76 -22.23 0.90
N PHE A 73 -0.40 -22.04 2.17
CA PHE A 73 -0.94 -22.79 3.30
C PHE A 73 -2.38 -22.39 3.67
N GLY A 74 -2.85 -21.26 3.15
CA GLY A 74 -4.21 -20.75 3.37
C GLY A 74 -4.37 -19.85 4.60
N ASN A 75 -3.29 -19.25 5.10
CA ASN A 75 -3.38 -18.19 6.10
C ASN A 75 -3.79 -16.86 5.47
N ASP A 76 -4.48 -16.02 6.24
CA ASP A 76 -4.52 -14.60 5.91
C ASP A 76 -3.15 -13.96 6.20
N LEU A 77 -2.79 -12.91 5.46
CA LEU A 77 -1.53 -12.22 5.62
C LEU A 77 -1.57 -10.74 5.28
N SER A 78 -0.65 -9.99 5.90
CA SER A 78 -0.36 -8.59 5.57
C SER A 78 1.13 -8.32 5.72
N THR A 79 1.72 -7.57 4.78
CA THR A 79 3.17 -7.31 4.73
C THR A 79 3.51 -5.84 4.76
N LEU A 80 4.69 -5.53 5.32
CA LEU A 80 5.29 -4.20 5.32
C LEU A 80 6.76 -4.28 4.91
N PRO A 81 7.06 -4.11 3.62
CA PRO A 81 8.40 -3.81 3.14
C PRO A 81 8.88 -2.46 3.68
N ASN A 82 10.07 -2.41 4.27
CA ASN A 82 10.69 -1.19 4.74
C ASN A 82 12.10 -1.05 4.15
N PHE A 83 12.21 -0.14 3.19
CA PHE A 83 13.46 0.15 2.49
C PHE A 83 14.19 1.33 3.12
N PRO A 84 15.54 1.27 3.21
CA PRO A 84 16.32 2.42 3.60
C PRO A 84 16.13 3.56 2.59
N ALA A 85 16.23 4.80 3.05
CA ALA A 85 16.10 5.97 2.18
C ALA A 85 17.26 6.04 1.16
N GLU A 86 18.43 5.51 1.49
CA GLU A 86 19.60 5.48 0.62
C GLU A 86 19.69 4.14 -0.14
N ILE A 87 19.84 4.22 -1.47
CA ILE A 87 19.97 3.04 -2.35
C ILE A 87 21.21 2.20 -1.98
N ARG A 88 22.29 2.84 -1.51
CA ARG A 88 23.55 2.19 -1.07
C ARG A 88 24.12 2.84 0.18
N ALA A 89 23.34 2.86 1.25
CA ALA A 89 23.90 3.15 2.57
C ALA A 89 25.06 2.17 2.89
N PRO A 90 26.09 2.60 3.62
CA PRO A 90 27.19 1.72 4.00
C PRO A 90 26.67 0.53 4.83
N ALA A 91 27.11 -0.69 4.49
CA ALA A 91 26.74 -1.90 5.22
C ALA A 91 27.13 -1.83 6.71
N GLY A 92 26.24 -2.33 7.56
CA GLY A 92 26.36 -2.30 9.02
C GLY A 92 26.14 -0.91 9.62
N THR A 93 25.30 -0.06 9.00
CA THR A 93 24.90 1.25 9.54
C THR A 93 23.38 1.33 9.69
N LEU A 94 22.89 2.14 10.63
CA LEU A 94 21.45 2.29 10.86
C LEU A 94 20.68 2.77 9.62
N PRO A 95 21.17 3.76 8.83
CA PRO A 95 20.49 4.18 7.61
C PRO A 95 20.45 3.11 6.50
N GLY A 96 21.29 2.08 6.59
CA GLY A 96 21.33 0.98 5.61
C GLY A 96 20.50 -0.24 5.98
N VAL A 97 19.81 -0.21 7.12
CA VAL A 97 18.94 -1.30 7.53
C VAL A 97 17.71 -1.35 6.62
N SER A 98 17.49 -2.53 6.06
CA SER A 98 16.24 -2.90 5.40
C SER A 98 15.52 -3.93 6.26
N SER A 99 14.20 -3.81 6.36
CA SER A 99 13.38 -4.79 7.04
C SER A 99 12.16 -5.20 6.22
N PHE A 100 11.66 -6.40 6.50
CA PHE A 100 10.42 -6.91 5.95
C PHE A 100 9.61 -7.49 7.12
N GLN A 101 8.43 -6.92 7.37
CA GLN A 101 7.52 -7.45 8.37
C GLN A 101 6.39 -8.20 7.69
N LEU A 102 6.04 -9.35 8.24
CA LEU A 102 4.92 -10.18 7.83
C LEU A 102 4.07 -10.47 9.06
N HIS A 103 2.76 -10.25 8.95
CA HIS A 103 1.76 -10.71 9.88
C HIS A 103 0.90 -11.76 9.18
N PHE A 104 0.68 -12.89 9.83
CA PHE A 104 -0.23 -13.93 9.34
C PHE A 104 -1.04 -14.52 10.48
N ALA A 105 -2.25 -14.94 10.16
CA ALA A 105 -3.23 -15.40 11.14
C ALA A 105 -4.11 -16.53 10.60
N ASP A 106 -4.86 -17.13 11.51
CA ASP A 106 -5.95 -18.10 11.22
C ASP A 106 -7.32 -17.42 11.02
N HIS A 107 -7.34 -16.09 10.94
CA HIS A 107 -8.50 -15.24 10.75
C HIS A 107 -8.12 -13.97 9.96
N ASP A 108 -9.12 -13.18 9.56
CA ASP A 108 -8.93 -11.94 8.79
C ASP A 108 -8.11 -10.86 9.54
N ILE A 109 -7.01 -10.41 8.92
CA ILE A 109 -6.10 -9.37 9.40
C ILE A 109 -5.87 -8.26 8.37
N LEU A 110 -5.91 -7.02 8.83
CA LEU A 110 -5.90 -5.84 7.94
C LEU A 110 -4.65 -4.97 8.10
N THR A 111 -3.72 -5.38 8.94
CA THR A 111 -2.47 -4.65 9.19
C THR A 111 -1.29 -5.63 9.26
N PRO A 112 -0.07 -5.18 8.92
CA PRO A 112 1.16 -5.91 9.12
C PRO A 112 1.54 -6.13 10.60
N GLY A 113 0.70 -5.70 11.54
CA GLY A 113 0.92 -5.86 12.98
C GLY A 113 1.75 -4.72 13.62
N ASP A 114 1.47 -4.44 14.89
CA ASP A 114 2.06 -3.29 15.61
C ASP A 114 3.52 -3.54 16.06
N ALA A 115 3.80 -4.77 16.47
CA ALA A 115 5.07 -5.17 17.07
C ALA A 115 5.38 -6.63 16.71
N PRO A 116 6.63 -6.97 16.33
CA PRO A 116 6.99 -8.32 15.96
C PRO A 116 7.03 -9.26 17.17
N ASN A 117 6.46 -10.47 17.03
CA ASN A 117 6.67 -11.57 17.96
C ASN A 117 8.06 -12.21 17.78
N VAL A 118 8.59 -12.15 16.56
CA VAL A 118 9.93 -12.65 16.22
C VAL A 118 10.71 -11.62 15.42
N LEU A 119 11.91 -11.28 15.89
CA LEU A 119 12.88 -10.47 15.15
C LEU A 119 14.05 -11.35 14.69
N VAL A 120 14.29 -11.40 13.39
CA VAL A 120 15.53 -11.97 12.82
C VAL A 120 16.50 -10.83 12.53
N ALA A 121 17.54 -10.70 13.36
CA ALA A 121 18.55 -9.66 13.26
C ALA A 121 19.84 -10.21 12.64
N MET A 122 20.11 -9.84 11.38
CA MET A 122 21.28 -10.32 10.63
C MET A 122 22.60 -9.70 11.09
N ASN A 123 22.56 -8.56 11.79
CA ASN A 123 23.75 -7.82 12.25
C ASN A 123 23.39 -6.84 13.40
N PRO A 124 24.37 -6.18 14.05
CA PRO A 124 24.11 -5.23 15.14
C PRO A 124 23.28 -4.01 14.74
N ALA A 125 23.37 -3.54 13.49
CA ALA A 125 22.57 -2.41 13.00
C ALA A 125 21.09 -2.77 12.92
N ALA A 126 20.79 -3.96 12.38
CA ALA A 126 19.44 -4.51 12.30
C ALA A 126 18.81 -4.67 13.69
N LEU A 127 19.57 -5.18 14.68
CA LEU A 127 19.11 -5.25 16.07
C LEU A 127 18.81 -3.85 16.61
N LYS A 128 19.79 -2.94 16.56
CA LYS A 128 19.66 -1.59 17.15
C LYS A 128 18.51 -0.79 16.54
N ALA A 129 18.29 -0.90 15.23
CA ALA A 129 17.24 -0.18 14.53
C ALA A 129 15.82 -0.69 14.84
N ASN A 130 15.67 -1.92 15.32
CA ASN A 130 14.36 -2.56 15.47
C ASN A 130 13.99 -2.94 16.91
N ILE A 131 14.97 -3.08 17.82
CA ILE A 131 14.73 -3.58 19.18
C ILE A 131 13.71 -2.74 19.96
N GLY A 132 13.61 -1.44 19.69
CA GLY A 132 12.62 -0.55 20.33
C GLY A 132 11.17 -0.85 19.96
N ASP A 133 10.92 -1.55 18.84
CA ASP A 133 9.58 -2.01 18.44
C ASP A 133 9.27 -3.41 18.95
N VAL A 134 10.25 -4.16 19.47
CA VAL A 134 10.09 -5.55 19.89
C VAL A 134 9.53 -5.58 21.32
N PRO A 135 8.41 -6.27 21.59
CA PRO A 135 7.87 -6.36 22.93
C PRO A 135 8.73 -7.28 23.80
N ARG A 136 8.69 -7.06 25.12
CA ARG A 136 9.33 -7.96 26.08
C ARG A 136 8.75 -9.37 25.95
N GLY A 137 9.61 -10.38 26.11
CA GLY A 137 9.28 -11.80 25.94
C GLY A 137 9.23 -12.27 24.48
N ALA A 138 9.41 -11.39 23.49
CA ALA A 138 9.51 -11.79 22.10
C ALA A 138 10.79 -12.60 21.81
N GLU A 139 10.75 -13.38 20.74
CA GLU A 139 11.87 -14.17 20.27
C GLU A 139 12.79 -13.31 19.40
N ILE A 140 14.11 -13.36 19.63
CA ILE A 140 15.09 -12.67 18.80
C ILE A 140 16.14 -13.67 18.31
N ILE A 141 16.15 -13.90 17.00
CA ILE A 141 17.16 -14.72 16.33
C ILE A 141 18.28 -13.79 15.87
N ILE A 142 19.49 -13.99 16.42
CA ILE A 142 20.63 -13.11 16.21
C ILE A 142 21.74 -13.84 15.48
N ASN A 143 22.22 -13.26 14.38
CA ASN A 143 23.44 -13.73 13.73
C ASN A 143 24.69 -13.39 14.56
N THR A 144 25.18 -14.32 15.37
CA THR A 144 26.31 -14.06 16.28
C THR A 144 27.62 -13.76 15.55
N ASP A 145 27.78 -14.24 14.31
CA ASP A 145 29.01 -14.02 13.52
C ASP A 145 29.28 -12.53 13.22
N GLU A 146 28.24 -11.68 13.22
CA GLU A 146 28.36 -10.25 12.91
C GLU A 146 28.61 -9.37 14.16
N PHE A 147 28.49 -9.93 15.37
CA PHE A 147 28.65 -9.19 16.64
C PHE A 147 30.14 -9.09 17.04
N THR A 148 30.97 -8.63 16.11
CA THR A 148 32.39 -8.36 16.35
C THR A 148 32.65 -6.89 16.69
N LYS A 149 33.83 -6.57 17.24
CA LYS A 149 34.17 -5.21 17.72
C LYS A 149 33.91 -4.11 16.68
N ARG A 150 34.21 -4.35 15.40
CA ARG A 150 34.12 -3.34 14.34
C ARG A 150 32.67 -3.02 13.93
N PRO A 151 31.81 -3.98 13.57
CA PRO A 151 30.38 -3.74 13.35
C PRO A 151 29.65 -3.13 14.55
N MET A 152 29.95 -3.60 15.77
CA MET A 152 29.36 -3.03 16.99
C MET A 152 29.73 -1.56 17.20
N ALA A 153 31.01 -1.20 17.03
CA ALA A 153 31.46 0.18 17.14
C ALA A 153 30.81 1.10 16.10
N LYS A 154 30.58 0.62 14.87
CA LYS A 154 29.91 1.41 13.81
C LYS A 154 28.51 1.88 14.20
N VAL A 155 27.80 1.10 14.99
CA VAL A 155 26.44 1.43 15.45
C VAL A 155 26.42 1.96 16.87
N GLY A 156 27.59 2.20 17.47
CA GLY A 156 27.73 2.78 18.80
C GLY A 156 27.39 1.83 19.94
N TYR A 157 27.65 0.53 19.79
CA TYR A 157 27.68 -0.41 20.92
C TYR A 157 29.08 -0.42 21.54
N ALA A 158 29.18 -0.09 22.82
CA ALA A 158 30.44 -0.11 23.57
C ALA A 158 30.79 -1.53 24.03
N THR A 159 29.79 -2.26 24.51
CA THR A 159 29.80 -3.69 24.85
C THR A 159 28.81 -4.45 23.98
N SER A 160 28.97 -5.77 23.90
CA SER A 160 28.04 -6.62 23.17
C SER A 160 26.69 -6.66 23.89
N PRO A 161 25.56 -6.36 23.21
CA PRO A 161 24.21 -6.53 23.77
C PRO A 161 23.91 -7.97 24.21
N LEU A 162 24.67 -8.94 23.69
CA LEU A 162 24.57 -10.35 24.06
C LEU A 162 25.19 -10.67 25.43
N GLU A 163 25.98 -9.75 26.00
CA GLU A 163 26.79 -9.99 27.20
C GLU A 163 26.53 -8.96 28.32
N ASP A 164 25.83 -7.87 28.03
CA ASP A 164 25.65 -6.74 28.96
C ASP A 164 24.28 -6.71 29.67
N GLY A 165 23.46 -7.75 29.49
CA GLY A 165 22.14 -7.90 30.11
C GLY A 165 21.04 -7.04 29.48
N THR A 166 21.35 -6.23 28.44
CA THR A 166 20.34 -5.37 27.79
C THR A 166 19.24 -6.17 27.07
N LEU A 167 19.49 -7.45 26.79
CA LEU A 167 18.59 -8.35 26.10
C LEU A 167 17.86 -9.35 27.02
N ASP A 168 18.03 -9.24 28.35
CA ASP A 168 17.45 -10.19 29.34
C ASP A 168 15.91 -10.24 29.33
N ALA A 169 15.28 -9.18 28.83
CA ALA A 169 13.83 -9.09 28.72
C ALA A 169 13.26 -9.84 27.50
N TYR A 170 14.09 -10.49 26.69
CA TYR A 170 13.69 -11.19 25.46
C TYR A 170 14.19 -12.64 25.47
N SER A 171 13.58 -13.47 24.65
CA SER A 171 14.04 -14.84 24.41
C SER A 171 15.05 -14.83 23.25
N ILE A 172 16.34 -14.93 23.58
CA ILE A 172 17.43 -14.77 22.61
C ILE A 172 17.86 -16.13 22.07
N HIS A 173 17.88 -16.24 20.73
CA HIS A 173 18.37 -17.39 19.97
C HIS A 173 19.67 -17.01 19.25
N PRO A 174 20.85 -17.25 19.85
CA PRO A 174 22.13 -16.97 19.23
C PRO A 174 22.45 -18.01 18.16
N VAL A 175 22.43 -17.62 16.87
CA VAL A 175 22.70 -18.53 15.76
C VAL A 175 23.88 -18.03 14.94
N PRO A 176 24.97 -18.80 14.77
CA PRO A 176 26.07 -18.42 13.87
C PRO A 176 25.68 -18.67 12.41
N LEU A 177 24.72 -17.87 11.91
CA LEU A 177 24.08 -18.05 10.61
C LEU A 177 25.09 -18.03 9.45
N THR A 178 26.09 -17.15 9.52
CA THR A 178 27.12 -17.04 8.48
C THR A 178 27.97 -18.30 8.45
N THR A 179 28.45 -18.75 9.61
CA THR A 179 29.29 -19.94 9.74
C THR A 179 28.54 -21.20 9.31
N LEU A 180 27.30 -21.41 9.77
CA LEU A 180 26.48 -22.57 9.40
C LEU A 180 26.14 -22.59 7.91
N THR A 181 25.86 -21.43 7.32
CA THR A 181 25.58 -21.33 5.88
C THR A 181 26.83 -21.67 5.07
N VAL A 182 27.99 -21.13 5.41
CA VAL A 182 29.24 -21.40 4.67
C VAL A 182 29.62 -22.88 4.78
N GLU A 183 29.47 -23.49 5.95
CA GLU A 183 29.76 -24.91 6.15
C GLU A 183 28.82 -25.81 5.32
N ALA A 184 27.52 -25.49 5.29
CA ALA A 184 26.55 -26.20 4.47
C ALA A 184 26.85 -26.13 2.96
N LEU A 185 27.60 -25.11 2.52
CA LEU A 185 27.92 -24.86 1.11
C LEU A 185 29.36 -25.18 0.73
N LYS A 186 30.17 -25.77 1.62
CA LYS A 186 31.60 -26.02 1.38
C LYS A 186 31.86 -26.89 0.14
N ASP A 187 30.99 -27.87 -0.11
CA ASP A 187 31.14 -28.83 -1.21
C ASP A 187 30.62 -28.27 -2.56
N PHE A 188 30.02 -27.07 -2.56
CA PHE A 188 29.51 -26.42 -3.77
C PHE A 188 30.60 -25.65 -4.53
N GLY A 189 31.83 -25.56 -4.01
CA GLY A 189 32.94 -24.86 -4.68
C GLY A 189 32.71 -23.36 -4.89
N LEU A 190 31.84 -22.75 -4.10
CA LEU A 190 31.53 -21.33 -4.16
C LEU A 190 32.58 -20.49 -3.41
N PRO A 191 32.97 -19.31 -3.90
CA PRO A 191 33.72 -18.36 -3.10
C PRO A 191 32.96 -18.03 -1.81
N ARG A 192 33.67 -17.88 -0.68
CA ARG A 192 33.07 -17.57 0.62
C ARG A 192 32.04 -16.43 0.55
N LYS A 193 32.37 -15.34 -0.14
CA LYS A 193 31.48 -14.19 -0.32
C LYS A 193 30.16 -14.52 -1.03
N GLU A 194 30.15 -15.52 -1.93
CA GLU A 194 28.92 -15.98 -2.57
C GLU A 194 28.11 -16.90 -1.66
N ALA A 195 28.77 -17.77 -0.89
CA ALA A 195 28.12 -18.60 0.11
C ALA A 195 27.45 -17.76 1.22
N GLU A 196 28.11 -16.70 1.69
CA GLU A 196 27.57 -15.77 2.70
C GLU A 196 26.28 -15.07 2.24
N ARG A 197 26.09 -14.88 0.93
CA ARG A 197 24.86 -14.27 0.38
C ARG A 197 23.64 -15.18 0.47
N SER A 198 23.83 -16.46 0.76
CA SER A 198 22.74 -17.43 0.95
C SER A 198 22.27 -17.50 2.42
N LYS A 199 22.85 -16.72 3.34
CA LYS A 199 22.48 -16.73 4.78
C LYS A 199 21.01 -16.40 5.02
N ASN A 200 20.43 -15.58 4.14
CA ASN A 200 19.02 -15.23 4.17
C ASN A 200 18.10 -16.42 3.83
N MET A 201 18.57 -17.39 3.03
CA MET A 201 17.87 -18.64 2.76
C MET A 201 17.98 -19.60 3.94
N PHE A 202 19.12 -19.63 4.65
CA PHE A 202 19.22 -20.38 5.90
C PHE A 202 18.19 -19.87 6.93
N ALA A 203 18.13 -18.56 7.15
CA ALA A 203 17.14 -17.97 8.05
C ALA A 203 15.69 -18.23 7.59
N LEU A 204 15.45 -18.23 6.28
CA LEU A 204 14.15 -18.63 5.72
C LEU A 204 13.81 -20.07 6.08
N GLY A 205 14.76 -21.01 5.92
CA GLY A 205 14.58 -22.41 6.26
C GLY A 205 14.29 -22.63 7.74
N LEU A 206 15.01 -21.93 8.62
CA LEU A 206 14.78 -21.98 10.07
C LEU A 206 13.37 -21.51 10.44
N LEU A 207 12.89 -20.40 9.86
CA LEU A 207 11.52 -19.95 10.13
C LEU A 207 10.46 -20.82 9.46
N SER A 208 10.74 -21.37 8.27
CA SER A 208 9.85 -22.36 7.63
C SER A 208 9.67 -23.58 8.53
N TRP A 209 10.74 -24.04 9.19
CA TRP A 209 10.64 -25.08 10.21
C TRP A 209 9.84 -24.62 11.43
N MET A 210 10.17 -23.45 11.99
CA MET A 210 9.56 -22.92 13.21
C MET A 210 8.03 -22.77 13.11
N TYR A 211 7.51 -22.51 11.91
CA TYR A 211 6.08 -22.33 11.63
C TYR A 211 5.47 -23.44 10.76
N HIS A 212 6.12 -24.60 10.66
CA HIS A 212 5.64 -25.77 9.90
C HIS A 212 5.22 -25.45 8.45
N ARG A 213 5.98 -24.59 7.77
CA ARG A 213 5.74 -24.23 6.37
C ARG A 213 6.27 -25.32 5.43
N PRO A 214 5.50 -25.70 4.38
CA PRO A 214 5.98 -26.60 3.34
C PRO A 214 7.28 -26.10 2.70
N THR A 215 8.14 -27.02 2.29
CA THR A 215 9.48 -26.70 1.75
C THR A 215 9.52 -26.74 0.23
N GLU A 216 8.68 -27.57 -0.38
CA GLU A 216 8.69 -27.93 -1.79
C GLU A 216 8.47 -26.72 -2.70
N GLY A 217 7.53 -25.85 -2.33
CA GLY A 217 7.24 -24.62 -3.06
C GLY A 217 8.44 -23.68 -3.12
N THR A 218 9.18 -23.56 -2.02
CA THR A 218 10.34 -22.68 -1.89
C THR A 218 11.48 -23.21 -2.70
N GLU A 219 11.74 -24.52 -2.64
CA GLU A 219 12.78 -25.13 -3.45
C GLU A 219 12.52 -24.99 -4.96
N ALA A 220 11.28 -25.23 -5.41
CA ALA A 220 10.90 -25.08 -6.80
C ALA A 220 11.11 -23.64 -7.28
N PHE A 221 10.72 -22.66 -6.45
CA PHE A 221 10.93 -21.25 -6.73
C PHE A 221 12.41 -20.89 -6.84
N LEU A 222 13.26 -21.36 -5.92
CA LEU A 222 14.70 -21.07 -5.95
C LEU A 222 15.35 -21.62 -7.22
N ARG A 223 14.99 -22.84 -7.61
CA ARG A 223 15.42 -23.46 -8.88
C ARG A 223 14.98 -22.65 -10.09
N GLN A 224 13.74 -22.17 -10.11
CA GLN A 224 13.23 -21.35 -11.21
C GLN A 224 13.90 -19.97 -11.27
N LYS A 225 13.99 -19.28 -10.14
CA LYS A 225 14.55 -17.91 -10.04
C LYS A 225 16.00 -17.86 -10.48
N PHE A 226 16.78 -18.86 -10.09
CA PHE A 226 18.20 -18.96 -10.41
C PHE A 226 18.48 -19.96 -11.55
N ALA A 227 17.50 -20.28 -12.40
CA ALA A 227 17.63 -21.27 -13.47
C ALA A 227 18.82 -20.98 -14.43
N LYS A 228 19.19 -19.70 -14.61
CA LYS A 228 20.36 -19.29 -15.40
C LYS A 228 21.71 -19.59 -14.73
N LYS A 229 21.72 -19.89 -13.43
CA LYS A 229 22.90 -20.21 -12.61
C LYS A 229 22.60 -21.43 -11.72
N PRO A 230 22.55 -22.65 -12.29
CA PRO A 230 22.10 -23.85 -11.56
C PRO A 230 22.87 -24.14 -10.27
N GLN A 231 24.18 -23.91 -10.25
CA GLN A 231 25.02 -24.06 -9.05
C GLN A 231 24.59 -23.12 -7.91
N ILE A 232 24.22 -21.88 -8.24
CA ILE A 232 23.69 -20.90 -7.27
C ILE A 232 22.29 -21.32 -6.83
N ALA A 233 21.47 -21.86 -7.73
CA ALA A 233 20.14 -22.35 -7.40
C ALA A 233 20.19 -23.46 -6.35
N GLU A 234 20.98 -24.51 -6.60
CA GLU A 234 21.11 -25.63 -5.67
C GLU A 234 21.84 -25.22 -4.38
N ALA A 235 22.78 -24.28 -4.43
CA ALA A 235 23.36 -23.73 -3.21
C ALA A 235 22.34 -22.99 -2.33
N ASN A 236 21.42 -22.22 -2.93
CA ASN A 236 20.34 -21.58 -2.16
C ASN A 236 19.37 -22.62 -1.57
N VAL A 237 19.05 -23.69 -2.31
CA VAL A 237 18.24 -24.80 -1.80
C VAL A 237 18.95 -25.52 -0.65
N ALA A 238 20.25 -25.78 -0.76
CA ALA A 238 21.03 -26.41 0.29
C ALA A 238 21.11 -25.54 1.55
N ALA A 239 21.33 -24.23 1.40
CA ALA A 239 21.29 -23.29 2.53
C ALA A 239 19.92 -23.27 3.21
N PHE A 240 18.84 -23.25 2.43
CA PHE A 240 17.47 -23.33 2.95
C PHE A 240 17.22 -24.63 3.73
N ARG A 241 17.56 -25.79 3.16
CA ARG A 241 17.44 -27.08 3.85
C ARG A 241 18.30 -27.15 5.11
N ALA A 242 19.51 -26.58 5.08
CA ALA A 242 20.38 -26.54 6.25
C ALA A 242 19.75 -25.74 7.40
N GLY A 243 19.09 -24.61 7.10
CA GLY A 243 18.32 -23.86 8.09
C GLY A 243 17.13 -24.62 8.67
N TRP A 244 16.40 -25.33 7.82
CA TRP A 244 15.26 -26.17 8.23
C TRP A 244 15.73 -27.33 9.13
N ASN A 245 16.79 -28.04 8.72
CA ASN A 245 17.39 -29.13 9.49
C ASN A 245 18.01 -28.64 10.81
N PHE A 246 18.59 -27.43 10.82
CA PHE A 246 19.09 -26.82 12.06
C PHE A 246 17.96 -26.66 13.06
N GLY A 247 16.79 -26.21 12.62
CA GLY A 247 15.58 -26.15 13.44
C GLY A 247 15.21 -27.48 14.09
N GLU A 248 15.21 -28.58 13.33
CA GLU A 248 14.94 -29.93 13.85
C GLU A 248 15.96 -30.39 14.90
N THR A 249 17.23 -30.00 14.75
CA THR A 249 18.35 -30.57 15.52
C THR A 249 18.83 -29.74 16.69
N THR A 250 18.56 -28.44 16.68
CA THR A 250 18.97 -27.55 17.77
C THR A 250 18.11 -27.75 19.02
N GLU A 251 18.67 -27.59 20.22
CA GLU A 251 17.89 -27.58 21.47
C GLU A 251 17.43 -26.17 21.85
N ASP A 252 17.96 -25.12 21.18
CA ASP A 252 17.69 -23.72 21.52
C ASP A 252 16.21 -23.33 21.30
N PHE A 253 15.55 -24.00 20.35
CA PHE A 253 14.12 -23.84 20.11
C PHE A 253 13.36 -24.99 20.76
N ALA A 254 12.89 -24.80 21.98
CA ALA A 254 12.10 -25.79 22.72
C ALA A 254 10.69 -26.01 22.13
N VAL A 255 10.22 -25.06 21.32
CA VAL A 255 8.85 -25.00 20.81
C VAL A 255 8.84 -24.67 19.32
N SER A 256 7.96 -25.33 18.56
CA SER A 256 7.55 -24.90 17.22
C SER A 256 6.09 -24.46 17.23
N TYR A 257 5.70 -23.62 16.27
CA TYR A 257 4.40 -22.96 16.27
C TYR A 257 3.53 -23.39 15.09
N GLU A 258 2.24 -23.58 15.33
CA GLU A 258 1.24 -23.87 14.30
C GLU A 258 0.21 -22.73 14.27
N VAL A 259 0.01 -22.11 13.09
CA VAL A 259 -1.08 -21.17 12.82
C VAL A 259 -2.01 -21.82 11.81
N ALA A 260 -3.24 -22.11 12.21
CA ALA A 260 -4.21 -22.80 11.36
C ALA A 260 -4.59 -21.97 10.11
N PRO A 261 -5.03 -22.59 9.01
CA PRO A 261 -5.52 -21.85 7.84
C PRO A 261 -6.78 -21.01 8.16
N ALA A 262 -6.91 -19.84 7.56
CA ALA A 262 -8.01 -18.87 7.76
C ALA A 262 -9.32 -19.26 7.04
N THR A 263 -9.67 -20.54 7.07
CA THR A 263 -10.78 -21.14 6.32
C THR A 263 -12.18 -20.63 6.68
N ARG A 264 -12.33 -19.95 7.83
CA ARG A 264 -13.63 -19.44 8.30
C ARG A 264 -14.02 -18.10 7.68
N ASP A 265 -13.03 -17.27 7.36
CA ASP A 265 -13.24 -15.89 6.90
C ASP A 265 -13.11 -15.74 5.37
N PHE A 266 -12.49 -16.72 4.70
CA PHE A 266 -12.36 -16.74 3.24
C PHE A 266 -13.46 -17.56 2.55
N PRO A 267 -14.27 -16.96 1.68
CA PRO A 267 -15.14 -17.71 0.78
C PRO A 267 -14.35 -18.67 -0.11
N THR A 268 -14.90 -19.83 -0.45
CA THR A 268 -14.27 -20.75 -1.41
C THR A 268 -14.00 -20.06 -2.75
N GLY A 269 -12.78 -20.19 -3.28
CA GLY A 269 -12.39 -19.58 -4.54
C GLY A 269 -10.92 -19.80 -4.88
N THR A 270 -10.48 -19.28 -6.03
CA THR A 270 -9.06 -19.24 -6.40
C THR A 270 -8.45 -17.95 -5.89
N TYR A 271 -7.42 -18.07 -5.06
CA TYR A 271 -6.70 -16.94 -4.47
C TYR A 271 -5.29 -16.85 -5.01
N ARG A 272 -4.75 -15.63 -4.99
CA ARG A 272 -3.33 -15.37 -5.16
C ARG A 272 -2.91 -14.26 -4.22
N ASN A 273 -1.66 -14.30 -3.77
CA ASN A 273 -1.07 -13.12 -3.14
C ASN A 273 -0.95 -12.00 -4.17
N ILE A 274 -1.31 -10.76 -3.79
CA ILE A 274 -1.18 -9.60 -4.66
C ILE A 274 -0.70 -8.37 -3.86
N SER A 275 0.20 -7.59 -4.45
CA SER A 275 0.56 -6.27 -3.93
C SER A 275 -0.29 -5.17 -4.58
N GLY A 276 -0.39 -3.99 -3.96
CA GLY A 276 -1.25 -2.92 -4.46
C GLY A 276 -0.87 -2.44 -5.87
N ASN A 277 0.42 -2.23 -6.15
CA ASN A 277 0.86 -1.84 -7.50
C ASN A 277 0.57 -2.91 -8.56
N LEU A 278 0.65 -4.20 -8.19
CA LEU A 278 0.33 -5.30 -9.08
C LEU A 278 -1.17 -5.39 -9.34
N ALA A 279 -1.99 -5.27 -8.30
CA ALA A 279 -3.44 -5.21 -8.38
C ALA A 279 -3.91 -4.04 -9.24
N LEU A 280 -3.35 -2.85 -9.03
CA LEU A 280 -3.62 -1.66 -9.84
C LEU A 280 -3.27 -1.91 -11.32
N SER A 281 -2.10 -2.48 -11.61
CA SER A 281 -1.69 -2.80 -12.98
C SER A 281 -2.67 -3.76 -13.67
N TYR A 282 -3.15 -4.78 -12.96
CA TYR A 282 -4.17 -5.69 -13.49
C TYR A 282 -5.54 -5.02 -13.64
N GLY A 283 -5.92 -4.13 -12.72
CA GLY A 283 -7.14 -3.34 -12.82
C GLY A 283 -7.16 -2.44 -14.04
N LEU A 284 -6.02 -1.81 -14.38
CA LEU A 284 -5.86 -1.01 -15.60
C LEU A 284 -5.96 -1.86 -16.87
N ILE A 285 -5.36 -3.06 -16.88
CA ILE A 285 -5.48 -4.00 -18.00
C ILE A 285 -6.94 -4.44 -18.16
N ALA A 286 -7.59 -4.84 -17.06
CA ALA A 286 -8.98 -5.24 -17.05
C ALA A 286 -9.88 -4.09 -17.55
N ALA A 287 -9.63 -2.87 -17.11
CA ALA A 287 -10.35 -1.68 -17.57
C ALA A 287 -10.22 -1.47 -19.09
N GLY A 288 -9.01 -1.57 -19.64
CA GLY A 288 -8.78 -1.48 -21.08
C GLY A 288 -9.52 -2.57 -21.87
N ARG A 289 -9.55 -3.79 -21.33
CA ARG A 289 -10.29 -4.91 -21.93
C ARG A 289 -11.80 -4.70 -21.88
N GLN A 290 -12.35 -4.26 -20.74
CA GLN A 290 -13.79 -4.00 -20.59
C GLN A 290 -14.25 -2.78 -21.40
N ALA A 291 -13.38 -1.78 -21.59
CA ALA A 291 -13.66 -0.62 -22.44
C ALA A 291 -13.49 -0.91 -23.94
N GLU A 292 -12.87 -2.05 -24.30
CA GLU A 292 -12.42 -2.38 -25.66
C GLU A 292 -11.46 -1.34 -26.25
N LEU A 293 -10.60 -0.76 -25.40
CA LEU A 293 -9.62 0.25 -25.78
C LEU A 293 -8.18 -0.24 -25.56
N PRO A 294 -7.23 0.14 -26.41
CA PRO A 294 -5.82 -0.05 -26.11
C PRO A 294 -5.45 0.76 -24.85
N LEU A 295 -4.65 0.17 -23.98
CA LEU A 295 -4.13 0.82 -22.78
C LEU A 295 -2.81 1.52 -23.12
N TYR A 296 -2.74 2.83 -22.88
CA TYR A 296 -1.52 3.61 -23.07
C TYR A 296 -1.04 4.18 -21.74
N LEU A 297 0.19 3.84 -21.33
CA LEU A 297 0.85 4.43 -20.18
C LEU A 297 1.95 5.39 -20.63
N GLY A 298 1.79 6.69 -20.39
CA GLY A 298 2.86 7.69 -20.50
C GLY A 298 3.37 8.08 -19.11
N SER A 299 4.61 7.74 -18.77
CA SER A 299 5.12 7.93 -17.40
C SER A 299 6.61 8.20 -17.35
N TYR A 300 7.06 8.82 -16.26
CA TYR A 300 8.46 8.94 -15.88
C TYR A 300 8.71 8.06 -14.64
N PRO A 301 9.81 7.29 -14.57
CA PRO A 301 10.05 6.42 -13.42
C PRO A 301 10.24 7.21 -12.12
N ILE A 302 9.38 6.95 -11.13
CA ILE A 302 9.45 7.56 -9.79
C ILE A 302 9.01 6.52 -8.73
N THR A 303 9.72 6.44 -7.61
CA THR A 303 9.35 5.55 -6.49
C THR A 303 8.14 6.12 -5.74
N PRO A 304 7.10 5.33 -5.38
CA PRO A 304 6.94 3.89 -5.58
C PRO A 304 6.16 3.49 -6.84
N ALA A 305 5.86 4.42 -7.75
CA ALA A 305 5.00 4.18 -8.91
C ALA A 305 5.66 3.39 -10.07
N SER A 306 6.99 3.32 -10.15
CA SER A 306 7.72 2.66 -11.24
C SER A 306 7.34 1.20 -11.47
N ASP A 307 6.91 0.47 -10.44
CA ASP A 307 6.56 -0.94 -10.58
C ASP A 307 5.32 -1.17 -11.45
N ILE A 308 4.43 -0.17 -11.56
CA ILE A 308 3.30 -0.22 -12.49
C ILE A 308 3.81 -0.20 -13.93
N LEU A 309 4.79 0.66 -14.25
CA LEU A 309 5.43 0.68 -15.56
C LEU A 309 6.13 -0.66 -15.86
N HIS A 310 6.88 -1.20 -14.89
CA HIS A 310 7.55 -2.49 -15.03
C HIS A 310 6.56 -3.61 -15.31
N GLU A 311 5.45 -3.69 -14.58
CA GLU A 311 4.46 -4.73 -14.77
C GLU A 311 3.72 -4.59 -16.11
N LEU A 312 3.18 -3.40 -16.41
CA LEU A 312 2.46 -3.15 -17.66
C LEU A 312 3.31 -3.40 -18.91
N SER A 313 4.63 -3.15 -18.85
CA SER A 313 5.54 -3.39 -19.98
C SER A 313 5.63 -4.87 -20.41
N LYS A 314 5.29 -5.80 -19.51
CA LYS A 314 5.28 -7.26 -19.77
C LYS A 314 4.05 -7.70 -20.53
N HIS A 315 2.97 -6.91 -20.52
CA HIS A 315 1.62 -7.31 -20.93
C HIS A 315 1.19 -6.77 -22.29
N LYS A 316 2.12 -6.69 -23.25
CA LYS A 316 1.84 -6.21 -24.63
C LYS A 316 0.76 -7.02 -25.34
N ASN A 317 0.60 -8.30 -24.97
CA ASN A 317 -0.44 -9.20 -25.47
C ASN A 317 -1.87 -8.74 -25.14
N PHE A 318 -2.05 -7.84 -24.16
CA PHE A 318 -3.35 -7.22 -23.84
C PHE A 318 -3.57 -5.87 -24.53
N GLY A 319 -2.74 -5.50 -25.51
CA GLY A 319 -2.83 -4.19 -26.18
C GLY A 319 -2.23 -3.04 -25.37
N VAL A 320 -1.39 -3.36 -24.39
CA VAL A 320 -0.72 -2.37 -23.54
C VAL A 320 0.48 -1.75 -24.28
N ARG A 321 0.54 -0.42 -24.30
CA ARG A 321 1.69 0.35 -24.78
C ARG A 321 2.22 1.23 -23.65
N THR A 322 3.48 1.01 -23.29
CA THR A 322 4.18 1.83 -22.31
C THR A 322 5.15 2.77 -22.99
N PHE A 323 5.17 4.03 -22.58
CA PHE A 323 6.12 5.06 -22.99
C PHE A 323 6.80 5.62 -21.75
N GLN A 324 8.08 5.32 -21.60
CA GLN A 324 8.94 5.93 -20.61
C GLN A 324 9.44 7.26 -21.19
N ALA A 325 8.93 8.36 -20.63
CA ALA A 325 9.29 9.70 -21.05
C ALA A 325 10.57 10.20 -20.37
N GLU A 326 11.10 11.31 -20.88
CA GLU A 326 12.24 12.04 -20.35
C GLU A 326 11.96 12.74 -19.02
N ASP A 327 10.71 13.15 -18.79
CA ASP A 327 10.23 13.79 -17.56
C ASP A 327 8.71 13.58 -17.36
N GLU A 328 8.18 14.08 -16.24
CA GLU A 328 6.76 13.97 -15.91
C GLU A 328 5.85 14.75 -16.86
N ILE A 329 6.31 15.87 -17.43
CA ILE A 329 5.54 16.74 -18.33
C ILE A 329 5.33 16.02 -19.67
N ALA A 330 6.39 15.50 -20.27
CA ALA A 330 6.36 14.69 -21.47
C ALA A 330 5.54 13.41 -21.26
N GLY A 331 5.66 12.77 -20.08
CA GLY A 331 4.89 11.59 -19.72
C GLY A 331 3.38 11.81 -19.76
N ILE A 332 2.89 12.86 -19.10
CA ILE A 332 1.45 13.17 -19.12
C ILE A 332 1.00 13.74 -20.47
N GLY A 333 1.85 14.51 -21.16
CA GLY A 333 1.55 15.03 -22.50
C GLY A 333 1.32 13.90 -23.50
N ALA A 334 2.16 12.87 -23.48
CA ALA A 334 2.00 11.67 -24.31
C ALA A 334 0.72 10.90 -23.96
N ALA A 335 0.42 10.75 -22.67
CA ALA A 335 -0.82 10.10 -22.21
C ALA A 335 -2.07 10.87 -22.68
N LEU A 336 -2.11 12.20 -22.52
CA LEU A 336 -3.23 13.03 -22.97
C LEU A 336 -3.39 12.98 -24.51
N GLY A 337 -2.29 12.95 -25.25
CA GLY A 337 -2.31 12.73 -26.71
C GLY A 337 -2.87 11.36 -27.08
N ALA A 338 -2.54 10.31 -26.33
CA ALA A 338 -3.11 8.97 -26.53
C ALA A 338 -4.61 8.93 -26.22
N ALA A 339 -5.08 9.65 -25.20
CA ALA A 339 -6.51 9.84 -24.93
C ALA A 339 -7.18 10.56 -26.10
N PHE A 340 -6.59 11.62 -26.63
CA PHE A 340 -7.15 12.27 -27.83
C PHE A 340 -7.24 11.29 -29.02
N GLY A 341 -6.27 10.39 -29.16
CA GLY A 341 -6.24 9.32 -30.17
C GLY A 341 -7.11 8.09 -29.90
N GLY A 342 -7.96 8.09 -28.85
CA GLY A 342 -8.89 6.99 -28.60
C GLY A 342 -8.35 5.85 -27.73
N SER A 343 -7.29 6.06 -26.96
CA SER A 343 -6.78 5.06 -26.00
C SER A 343 -7.34 5.29 -24.59
N LEU A 344 -7.42 4.23 -23.79
CA LEU A 344 -7.50 4.39 -22.34
C LEU A 344 -6.11 4.86 -21.86
N ALA A 345 -5.98 6.15 -21.61
CA ALA A 345 -4.71 6.76 -21.26
C ALA A 345 -4.50 6.86 -19.76
N VAL A 346 -3.27 6.56 -19.34
CA VAL A 346 -2.84 6.56 -17.94
C VAL A 346 -1.49 7.25 -17.83
N THR A 347 -1.29 7.98 -16.73
CA THR A 347 0.02 8.40 -16.25
C THR A 347 0.17 7.98 -14.79
N THR A 348 1.35 7.48 -14.42
CA THR A 348 1.66 7.09 -13.04
C THR A 348 2.73 8.02 -12.48
N THR A 349 2.61 8.37 -11.20
CA THR A 349 3.51 9.34 -10.55
C THR A 349 3.43 9.29 -9.02
N SER A 350 4.05 10.28 -8.37
CA SER A 350 3.92 10.60 -6.93
C SER A 350 3.86 12.13 -6.76
N GLY A 351 3.62 12.66 -5.56
CA GLY A 351 3.42 14.10 -5.29
C GLY A 351 4.28 15.11 -6.08
N PRO A 352 5.63 14.96 -6.16
CA PRO A 352 6.46 15.87 -6.96
C PRO A 352 6.11 15.88 -8.45
N GLY A 353 5.80 14.70 -8.99
CA GLY A 353 5.39 14.58 -10.38
C GLY A 353 3.97 15.07 -10.62
N VAL A 354 3.06 14.98 -9.65
CA VAL A 354 1.75 15.66 -9.72
C VAL A 354 1.94 17.17 -9.87
N ALA A 355 2.89 17.76 -9.14
CA ALA A 355 3.18 19.20 -9.24
C ALA A 355 3.60 19.58 -10.67
N LEU A 356 4.49 18.81 -11.29
CA LEU A 356 4.94 19.02 -12.67
C LEU A 356 3.83 18.79 -13.71
N LYS A 357 2.91 17.86 -13.43
CA LYS A 357 1.81 17.50 -14.33
C LYS A 357 0.62 18.47 -14.26
N SER A 358 0.57 19.36 -13.28
CA SER A 358 -0.62 20.14 -12.94
C SER A 358 -1.15 20.99 -14.10
N GLU A 359 -0.28 21.58 -14.93
CA GLU A 359 -0.68 22.31 -16.14
C GLU A 359 -1.39 21.39 -17.16
N THR A 360 -0.81 20.23 -17.47
CA THR A 360 -1.41 19.28 -18.41
C THR A 360 -2.69 18.64 -17.88
N ILE A 361 -2.82 18.48 -16.55
CA ILE A 361 -4.08 18.05 -15.94
C ILE A 361 -5.14 19.14 -16.14
N GLY A 362 -4.81 20.41 -15.92
CA GLY A 362 -5.69 21.54 -16.24
C GLY A 362 -6.09 21.58 -17.71
N LEU A 363 -5.15 21.30 -18.62
CA LEU A 363 -5.45 21.12 -20.03
C LEU A 363 -6.43 19.96 -20.26
N ALA A 364 -6.22 18.78 -19.65
CA ALA A 364 -7.11 17.64 -19.78
C ALA A 364 -8.55 17.94 -19.31
N VAL A 365 -8.72 18.74 -18.24
CA VAL A 365 -10.02 19.26 -17.79
C VAL A 365 -10.65 20.13 -18.87
N SER A 366 -9.89 21.07 -19.45
CA SER A 366 -10.38 21.95 -20.52
C SER A 366 -10.73 21.20 -21.80
N LEU A 367 -9.97 20.15 -22.15
CA LEU A 367 -10.20 19.33 -23.34
C LEU A 367 -11.36 18.34 -23.18
N GLU A 368 -11.74 18.05 -21.93
CA GLU A 368 -12.71 17.03 -21.53
C GLU A 368 -12.36 15.66 -22.14
N LEU A 369 -11.16 15.16 -21.82
CA LEU A 369 -10.66 13.86 -22.26
C LEU A 369 -10.53 12.89 -21.08
N PRO A 370 -10.77 11.58 -21.29
CA PRO A 370 -10.58 10.57 -20.27
C PRO A 370 -9.08 10.34 -20.02
N LEU A 371 -8.61 10.61 -18.82
CA LEU A 371 -7.21 10.40 -18.41
C LEU A 371 -7.15 9.92 -16.97
N LEU A 372 -6.42 8.84 -16.70
CA LEU A 372 -6.15 8.41 -15.33
C LEU A 372 -4.80 8.96 -14.85
N ILE A 373 -4.81 9.69 -13.74
CA ILE A 373 -3.62 10.11 -13.01
C ILE A 373 -3.50 9.24 -11.77
N VAL A 374 -2.61 8.26 -11.82
CA VAL A 374 -2.33 7.38 -10.69
C VAL A 374 -1.22 8.02 -9.87
N ASP A 375 -1.58 8.48 -8.68
CA ASP A 375 -0.66 9.09 -7.73
C ASP A 375 -0.41 8.11 -6.57
N ILE A 376 0.81 7.55 -6.54
CA ILE A 376 1.25 6.71 -5.42
C ILE A 376 1.96 7.62 -4.43
N GLN A 377 1.21 8.08 -3.43
CA GLN A 377 1.67 9.06 -2.45
C GLN A 377 2.84 8.52 -1.62
N ARG A 378 3.75 9.43 -1.26
CA ARG A 378 4.94 9.16 -0.43
C ARG A 378 5.25 10.38 0.44
N GLY A 379 6.13 10.25 1.41
CA GLY A 379 6.49 11.36 2.32
C GLY A 379 7.01 12.58 1.56
N GLY A 380 6.41 13.75 1.81
CA GLY A 380 6.82 15.05 1.27
C GLY A 380 7.51 15.93 2.31
N PRO A 381 7.66 17.26 2.05
CA PRO A 381 7.47 17.95 0.77
C PRO A 381 8.71 17.84 -0.14
N SER A 382 8.61 18.33 -1.39
CA SER A 382 9.69 18.25 -2.39
C SER A 382 10.13 16.78 -2.60
N THR A 383 11.42 16.46 -2.61
CA THR A 383 11.88 15.05 -2.68
C THR A 383 11.33 14.22 -1.51
N GLY A 384 11.24 14.82 -0.32
CA GLY A 384 10.72 14.21 0.89
C GLY A 384 11.40 12.90 1.27
N LEU A 385 10.60 11.87 1.52
CA LEU A 385 10.99 10.53 1.92
C LEU A 385 10.49 9.51 0.88
N PRO A 386 11.22 9.27 -0.22
CA PRO A 386 10.72 8.51 -1.36
C PRO A 386 10.25 7.08 -1.06
N THR A 387 10.77 6.47 0.02
CA THR A 387 10.46 5.09 0.43
C THR A 387 9.47 5.00 1.59
N LYS A 388 8.95 6.14 2.06
CA LYS A 388 8.05 6.22 3.23
C LYS A 388 6.64 6.58 2.81
N THR A 389 5.67 6.02 3.52
CA THR A 389 4.26 6.23 3.25
C THR A 389 3.77 7.52 3.87
N GLU A 390 2.92 8.24 3.16
CA GLU A 390 2.23 9.44 3.63
C GLU A 390 1.00 9.66 2.75
N GLN A 391 -0.02 10.34 3.28
CA GLN A 391 -1.26 10.66 2.54
C GLN A 391 -1.45 12.18 2.46
N ALA A 392 -0.42 12.88 1.99
CA ALA A 392 -0.36 14.34 2.04
C ALA A 392 -0.65 15.04 0.70
N ASP A 393 -1.10 14.31 -0.32
CA ASP A 393 -1.33 14.90 -1.66
C ASP A 393 -2.82 15.18 -1.95
N LEU A 394 -3.74 14.93 -1.00
CA LEU A 394 -5.19 15.13 -1.21
C LEU A 394 -5.54 16.57 -1.60
N LEU A 395 -5.02 17.58 -0.91
CA LEU A 395 -5.27 18.98 -1.26
C LEU A 395 -4.60 19.38 -2.59
N GLN A 396 -3.45 18.78 -2.92
CA GLN A 396 -2.82 18.97 -4.22
C GLN A 396 -3.67 18.36 -5.34
N ALA A 397 -4.25 17.19 -5.12
CA ALA A 397 -5.21 16.56 -6.04
C ALA A 397 -6.53 17.34 -6.13
N MET A 398 -6.99 17.97 -5.05
CA MET A 398 -8.21 18.80 -5.04
C MET A 398 -8.02 20.17 -5.71
N TYR A 399 -6.86 20.82 -5.51
CA TYR A 399 -6.69 22.25 -5.80
C TYR A 399 -5.35 22.64 -6.43
N GLY A 400 -4.49 21.68 -6.81
CA GLY A 400 -3.14 21.96 -7.32
C GLY A 400 -3.06 22.54 -8.73
N ARG A 401 -4.20 22.82 -9.37
CA ARG A 401 -4.29 23.34 -10.76
C ARG A 401 -4.69 24.82 -10.73
N ASN A 402 -4.36 25.56 -11.78
CA ASN A 402 -4.79 26.95 -11.93
C ASN A 402 -6.25 27.06 -12.38
N GLY A 403 -6.97 28.04 -11.83
CA GLY A 403 -8.38 28.31 -12.15
C GLY A 403 -9.35 27.24 -11.63
N GLU A 404 -10.62 27.37 -12.00
CA GLU A 404 -11.69 26.42 -11.64
C GLU A 404 -11.59 25.15 -12.50
N ALA A 405 -10.74 24.22 -12.07
CA ALA A 405 -10.44 22.97 -12.76
C ALA A 405 -10.71 21.75 -11.85
N PRO A 406 -11.98 21.37 -11.63
CA PRO A 406 -12.33 20.27 -10.75
C PRO A 406 -12.08 18.92 -11.43
N VAL A 407 -11.71 17.92 -10.63
CA VAL A 407 -11.40 16.55 -11.10
C VAL A 407 -11.96 15.52 -10.11
N PRO A 408 -12.41 14.34 -10.56
CA PRO A 408 -12.81 13.28 -9.66
C PRO A 408 -11.59 12.64 -8.97
N ILE A 409 -11.79 12.13 -7.77
CA ILE A 409 -10.73 11.51 -6.96
C ILE A 409 -11.26 10.22 -6.33
N VAL A 410 -10.57 9.12 -6.62
CA VAL A 410 -10.82 7.76 -6.11
C VAL A 410 -9.60 7.29 -5.31
N ALA A 411 -9.80 6.61 -4.18
CA ALA A 411 -8.75 6.01 -3.37
C ALA A 411 -9.09 4.57 -2.98
N PRO A 412 -8.18 3.59 -3.17
CA PRO A 412 -8.36 2.22 -2.70
C PRO A 412 -8.12 2.12 -1.19
N ARG A 413 -8.75 1.15 -0.53
CA ARG A 413 -8.59 0.93 0.92
C ARG A 413 -7.61 -0.18 1.32
N THR A 414 -7.32 -1.11 0.40
CA THR A 414 -6.40 -2.24 0.62
C THR A 414 -5.59 -2.55 -0.65
N PRO A 415 -4.51 -3.36 -0.56
CA PRO A 415 -3.75 -3.78 -1.75
C PRO A 415 -4.62 -4.42 -2.84
N ALA A 416 -5.50 -5.37 -2.51
CA ALA A 416 -6.39 -5.99 -3.49
C ALA A 416 -7.38 -4.98 -4.09
N ASP A 417 -7.90 -4.08 -3.26
CA ASP A 417 -8.88 -3.06 -3.66
C ASP A 417 -8.33 -2.04 -4.68
N CYS A 418 -7.01 -1.99 -4.86
CA CYS A 418 -6.39 -1.23 -5.95
C CYS A 418 -6.86 -1.70 -7.34
N PHE A 419 -7.22 -2.98 -7.49
CA PHE A 419 -7.80 -3.51 -8.73
C PHE A 419 -9.17 -2.87 -9.03
N ASP A 420 -10.08 -2.89 -8.06
CA ASP A 420 -11.44 -2.37 -8.22
C ASP A 420 -11.44 -0.83 -8.31
N ALA A 421 -10.56 -0.15 -7.56
CA ALA A 421 -10.41 1.29 -7.66
C ALA A 421 -9.94 1.75 -9.06
N ALA A 422 -9.10 0.95 -9.73
CA ALA A 422 -8.68 1.23 -11.10
C ALA A 422 -9.83 1.09 -12.11
N LEU A 423 -10.68 0.07 -11.95
CA LEU A 423 -11.90 -0.10 -12.75
C LEU A 423 -12.88 1.06 -12.55
N ASP A 424 -13.10 1.46 -11.30
CA ASP A 424 -14.01 2.56 -10.96
C ASP A 424 -13.49 3.92 -11.46
N ALA A 425 -12.19 4.19 -11.31
CA ALA A 425 -11.57 5.39 -11.87
C ALA A 425 -11.68 5.41 -13.41
N ALA A 426 -11.45 4.28 -14.08
CA ALA A 426 -11.61 4.16 -15.53
C ALA A 426 -13.07 4.39 -15.97
N ARG A 427 -14.03 3.79 -15.26
CA ARG A 427 -15.46 4.03 -15.47
C ARG A 427 -15.78 5.52 -15.42
N ILE A 428 -15.36 6.22 -14.37
CA ILE A 428 -15.61 7.65 -14.20
C ILE A 428 -14.96 8.45 -15.34
N ALA A 429 -13.67 8.20 -15.62
CA ALA A 429 -12.93 8.93 -16.65
C ALA A 429 -13.60 8.78 -18.02
N LEU A 430 -13.98 7.55 -18.39
CA LEU A 430 -14.65 7.25 -19.65
C LEU A 430 -16.06 7.84 -19.66
N THR A 431 -16.95 7.52 -18.72
CA THR A 431 -18.35 7.97 -18.74
C THR A 431 -18.49 9.50 -18.77
N TYR A 432 -17.67 10.22 -18.01
CA TYR A 432 -17.79 11.67 -17.84
C TYR A 432 -16.80 12.49 -18.68
N ARG A 433 -15.85 11.82 -19.37
CA ARG A 433 -14.82 12.44 -20.21
C ARG A 433 -14.06 13.53 -19.44
N THR A 434 -13.37 13.09 -18.39
CA THR A 434 -12.60 13.96 -17.48
C THR A 434 -11.34 13.24 -17.00
N PRO A 435 -10.26 13.97 -16.68
CA PRO A 435 -9.16 13.40 -15.92
C PRO A 435 -9.62 12.99 -14.52
N VAL A 436 -9.17 11.83 -14.03
CA VAL A 436 -9.48 11.27 -12.70
C VAL A 436 -8.20 10.96 -11.96
N PHE A 437 -8.10 11.40 -10.71
CA PHE A 437 -7.04 10.95 -9.80
C PHE A 437 -7.41 9.61 -9.16
N LEU A 438 -6.46 8.68 -9.18
CA LEU A 438 -6.46 7.50 -8.33
C LEU A 438 -5.33 7.66 -7.31
N LEU A 439 -5.69 8.01 -6.07
CA LEU A 439 -4.76 8.24 -4.97
C LEU A 439 -4.52 6.94 -4.20
N SER A 440 -3.36 6.33 -4.40
CA SER A 440 -2.85 5.27 -3.53
C SER A 440 -1.69 5.81 -2.68
N ASP A 441 -1.00 4.97 -1.94
CA ASP A 441 0.15 5.36 -1.13
C ASP A 441 1.19 4.24 -1.05
N GLY A 442 2.39 4.58 -0.58
CA GLY A 442 3.50 3.64 -0.47
C GLY A 442 3.21 2.42 0.42
N TYR A 443 2.25 2.51 1.34
CA TYR A 443 1.85 1.37 2.16
C TYR A 443 1.00 0.38 1.36
N LEU A 444 -0.04 0.84 0.66
CA LEU A 444 -0.83 -0.05 -0.21
C LEU A 444 -0.02 -0.58 -1.39
N ALA A 445 0.79 0.27 -2.02
CA ALA A 445 1.57 -0.07 -3.20
C ALA A 445 2.50 -1.27 -2.98
N ASN A 446 3.14 -1.31 -1.80
CA ASN A 446 4.13 -2.33 -1.43
C ASN A 446 3.54 -3.45 -0.58
N GLY A 447 2.49 -3.18 0.20
CA GLY A 447 1.80 -4.18 1.01
C GLY A 447 1.11 -5.23 0.14
N SER A 448 0.99 -6.44 0.67
CA SER A 448 0.33 -7.56 0.01
C SER A 448 -0.72 -8.21 0.89
N GLU A 449 -1.75 -8.76 0.25
CA GLU A 449 -2.80 -9.57 0.90
C GLU A 449 -3.29 -10.68 -0.03
N PRO A 450 -3.95 -11.72 0.50
CA PRO A 450 -4.64 -12.71 -0.32
C PRO A 450 -5.78 -12.07 -1.11
N TRP A 451 -5.73 -12.17 -2.43
CA TRP A 451 -6.75 -11.67 -3.32
C TRP A 451 -7.48 -12.81 -4.02
N ARG A 452 -8.81 -12.82 -3.85
CA ARG A 452 -9.70 -13.68 -4.61
C ARG A 452 -9.72 -13.21 -6.06
N ILE A 453 -9.31 -14.07 -6.97
CA ILE A 453 -9.30 -13.75 -8.40
C ILE A 453 -10.76 -13.60 -8.86
N PRO A 454 -11.16 -12.44 -9.43
CA PRO A 454 -12.51 -12.23 -9.92
C PRO A 454 -12.74 -13.01 -11.21
N ASP A 455 -13.99 -13.42 -11.43
CA ASP A 455 -14.41 -13.94 -12.71
C ASP A 455 -14.54 -12.80 -13.72
N VAL A 456 -13.94 -12.97 -14.91
CA VAL A 456 -13.90 -11.93 -15.94
C VAL A 456 -15.31 -11.51 -16.40
N ALA A 457 -16.26 -12.43 -16.32
CA ALA A 457 -17.66 -12.18 -16.68
C ALA A 457 -18.39 -11.26 -15.69
N ASP A 458 -17.90 -11.14 -14.45
CA ASP A 458 -18.51 -10.30 -13.41
C ASP A 458 -17.96 -8.87 -13.41
N LEU A 459 -16.94 -8.60 -14.22
CA LEU A 459 -16.36 -7.27 -14.34
C LEU A 459 -17.33 -6.30 -15.04
N PRO A 460 -17.36 -5.02 -14.65
CA PRO A 460 -18.30 -4.05 -15.21
C PRO A 460 -17.99 -3.75 -16.68
N ASP A 461 -19.04 -3.55 -17.48
CA ASP A 461 -18.91 -3.02 -18.84
C ASP A 461 -18.49 -1.55 -18.79
N LEU A 462 -17.36 -1.24 -19.43
CA LEU A 462 -16.79 0.11 -19.49
C LEU A 462 -16.83 0.71 -20.91
N LYS A 463 -17.52 0.06 -21.85
CA LYS A 463 -17.59 0.53 -23.23
C LYS A 463 -18.22 1.91 -23.30
N THR A 464 -17.57 2.79 -24.06
CA THR A 464 -18.13 4.10 -24.39
C THR A 464 -17.94 4.39 -25.87
N PRO A 465 -18.99 4.80 -26.60
CA PRO A 465 -18.90 4.99 -28.03
C PRO A 465 -18.04 6.22 -28.37
N PHE A 466 -17.33 6.12 -29.49
CA PHE A 466 -16.78 7.28 -30.19
C PHE A 466 -17.89 7.98 -30.99
N ALA A 467 -17.69 9.27 -31.27
CA ALA A 467 -18.53 9.99 -32.21
C ALA A 467 -18.42 9.35 -33.61
N ALA A 468 -19.56 9.11 -34.26
CA ALA A 468 -19.63 8.40 -35.53
C ALA A 468 -19.99 9.30 -36.73
N GLY A 469 -20.37 10.56 -36.49
CA GLY A 469 -20.74 11.51 -37.52
C GLY A 469 -21.07 12.90 -36.97
N PRO A 470 -21.36 13.87 -37.85
CA PRO A 470 -21.83 15.21 -37.47
C PRO A 470 -22.98 15.15 -36.45
N ASN A 471 -23.09 16.16 -35.60
CA ASN A 471 -24.08 16.19 -34.51
C ASN A 471 -24.83 17.52 -34.44
N HIS A 472 -24.68 18.39 -35.43
CA HIS A 472 -25.34 19.68 -35.50
C HIS A 472 -25.59 20.05 -36.96
N GLU A 473 -26.63 20.84 -37.21
CA GLU A 473 -27.00 21.35 -38.53
C GLU A 473 -27.01 22.87 -38.48
N LEU A 474 -26.27 23.51 -39.39
CA LEU A 474 -26.26 24.97 -39.53
C LEU A 474 -27.56 25.47 -40.17
N ALA A 475 -27.78 26.79 -40.13
CA ALA A 475 -29.00 27.41 -40.67
C ALA A 475 -29.20 27.19 -42.18
N ASP A 476 -28.13 26.85 -42.92
CA ASP A 476 -28.16 26.54 -44.35
C ASP A 476 -28.35 25.04 -44.67
N GLY A 477 -28.57 24.21 -43.64
CA GLY A 477 -28.72 22.75 -43.77
C GLY A 477 -27.41 21.97 -43.78
N THR A 478 -26.26 22.63 -43.61
CA THR A 478 -24.96 21.94 -43.57
C THR A 478 -24.78 21.18 -42.25
N GLU A 479 -24.54 19.88 -42.33
CA GLU A 479 -24.19 19.06 -41.17
C GLU A 479 -22.73 19.32 -40.73
N VAL A 480 -22.54 19.60 -39.45
CA VAL A 480 -21.23 19.85 -38.83
C VAL A 480 -21.07 19.11 -37.51
N PHE A 481 -19.83 18.87 -37.11
CA PHE A 481 -19.50 18.32 -35.81
C PHE A 481 -19.18 19.41 -34.80
N TRP A 482 -19.93 19.44 -33.70
CA TRP A 482 -19.73 20.32 -32.56
C TRP A 482 -19.05 19.55 -31.42
N PRO A 483 -17.75 19.79 -31.19
CA PRO A 483 -16.96 19.01 -30.24
C PRO A 483 -17.37 19.20 -28.78
N TYR A 484 -18.05 20.28 -28.40
CA TYR A 484 -18.54 20.53 -27.02
C TYR A 484 -20.06 20.43 -26.92
N LYS A 485 -20.73 19.74 -27.86
CA LYS A 485 -22.15 19.40 -27.72
C LYS A 485 -22.32 18.25 -26.74
N ARG A 486 -22.39 18.57 -25.45
CA ARG A 486 -22.36 17.61 -24.35
C ARG A 486 -23.64 16.78 -24.24
N ASP A 487 -23.48 15.56 -23.74
CA ASP A 487 -24.60 14.74 -23.29
C ASP A 487 -25.28 15.41 -22.08
N PRO A 488 -26.62 15.56 -22.06
CA PRO A 488 -27.31 16.28 -20.99
C PRO A 488 -27.30 15.55 -19.64
N ARG A 489 -26.98 14.26 -19.59
CA ARG A 489 -26.93 13.47 -18.35
C ARG A 489 -25.53 13.47 -17.74
N THR A 490 -24.51 13.19 -18.55
CA THR A 490 -23.13 13.09 -18.06
C THR A 490 -22.34 14.39 -18.20
N LEU A 491 -22.86 15.36 -18.98
CA LEU A 491 -22.13 16.53 -19.43
C LEU A 491 -20.83 16.19 -20.17
N ALA A 492 -20.69 14.93 -20.62
CA ALA A 492 -19.54 14.50 -21.38
C ALA A 492 -19.66 14.98 -22.82
N ARG A 493 -18.56 15.52 -23.36
CA ARG A 493 -18.50 15.82 -24.79
C ARG A 493 -18.36 14.55 -25.64
N PRO A 494 -18.75 14.59 -26.92
CA PRO A 494 -18.49 13.50 -27.86
C PRO A 494 -16.99 13.32 -28.08
N TRP A 495 -16.53 12.07 -28.04
CA TRP A 495 -15.13 11.72 -28.25
C TRP A 495 -14.93 11.30 -29.71
N ALA A 496 -14.38 12.21 -30.51
CA ALA A 496 -14.06 11.95 -31.92
C ALA A 496 -12.56 11.66 -32.06
N VAL A 497 -12.23 10.55 -32.72
CA VAL A 497 -10.83 10.15 -32.97
C VAL A 497 -10.31 10.91 -34.20
N PRO A 498 -9.10 11.46 -34.16
CA PRO A 498 -8.49 12.10 -35.33
C PRO A 498 -8.44 11.18 -36.54
N GLY A 499 -8.77 11.72 -37.71
CA GLY A 499 -8.81 10.98 -38.97
C GLY A 499 -10.18 10.41 -39.33
N THR A 500 -11.19 10.54 -38.46
CA THR A 500 -12.59 10.21 -38.81
C THR A 500 -13.19 11.28 -39.72
N PRO A 501 -13.65 10.94 -40.94
CA PRO A 501 -14.21 11.91 -41.89
C PRO A 501 -15.43 12.65 -41.34
N GLY A 502 -15.50 13.97 -41.56
CA GLY A 502 -16.65 14.81 -41.15
C GLY A 502 -16.67 15.19 -39.67
N LEU A 503 -15.65 14.77 -38.91
CA LEU A 503 -15.47 15.09 -37.50
C LEU A 503 -14.26 16.00 -37.25
N GLU A 504 -13.80 16.72 -38.26
CA GLU A 504 -12.67 17.63 -38.15
C GLU A 504 -12.96 18.69 -37.08
N HIS A 505 -12.12 18.75 -36.04
CA HIS A 505 -12.36 19.64 -34.92
C HIS A 505 -11.06 20.10 -34.26
N ARG A 506 -11.14 21.19 -33.50
CA ARG A 506 -10.01 21.79 -32.80
C ARG A 506 -10.33 22.01 -31.33
N ILE A 507 -9.71 21.21 -30.48
CA ILE A 507 -9.74 21.40 -29.03
C ILE A 507 -8.38 21.94 -28.56
N GLY A 508 -8.35 22.65 -27.44
CA GLY A 508 -7.15 23.31 -26.91
C GLY A 508 -7.47 23.95 -25.55
N GLY A 509 -6.46 24.48 -24.86
CA GLY A 509 -6.61 25.04 -23.51
C GLY A 509 -7.18 26.46 -23.42
N ILE A 510 -7.39 27.15 -24.55
CA ILE A 510 -8.10 28.44 -24.56
C ILE A 510 -9.60 28.16 -24.41
N GLU A 511 -10.30 28.97 -23.61
CA GLU A 511 -11.73 28.83 -23.35
C GLU A 511 -12.56 28.65 -24.63
N LYS A 512 -13.51 27.73 -24.56
CA LYS A 512 -14.28 27.25 -25.69
C LYS A 512 -15.72 27.68 -25.60
N GLN A 513 -16.27 28.07 -26.74
CA GLN A 513 -17.70 28.31 -26.87
C GLN A 513 -18.46 27.00 -26.66
N ASP A 514 -19.55 27.06 -25.90
CA ASP A 514 -20.45 25.92 -25.75
C ASP A 514 -20.91 25.37 -27.11
N GLY A 515 -21.00 24.04 -27.22
CA GLY A 515 -21.32 23.38 -28.48
C GLY A 515 -20.17 23.42 -29.48
N SER A 516 -19.98 24.56 -30.16
CA SER A 516 -19.12 24.68 -31.35
C SER A 516 -17.63 24.43 -31.09
N GLY A 517 -17.13 24.71 -29.87
CA GLY A 517 -15.71 24.58 -29.55
C GLY A 517 -14.80 25.63 -30.19
N ASN A 518 -15.37 26.69 -30.76
CA ASN A 518 -14.62 27.86 -31.17
C ASN A 518 -14.03 28.59 -29.96
N ILE A 519 -13.02 29.43 -30.18
CA ILE A 519 -12.47 30.26 -29.10
C ILE A 519 -13.53 31.29 -28.68
N SER A 520 -13.75 31.44 -27.39
CA SER A 520 -14.64 32.45 -26.83
C SER A 520 -13.98 33.18 -25.67
N TYR A 521 -14.12 34.50 -25.66
CA TYR A 521 -13.74 35.38 -24.54
C TYR A 521 -14.97 36.04 -23.90
N ASP A 522 -16.17 35.60 -24.29
CA ASP A 522 -17.42 36.14 -23.77
C ASP A 522 -17.58 35.77 -22.29
N PRO A 523 -17.84 36.74 -21.39
CA PRO A 523 -17.96 36.49 -19.96
C PRO A 523 -19.08 35.51 -19.59
N ALA A 524 -20.22 35.53 -20.29
CA ALA A 524 -21.33 34.64 -20.00
C ALA A 524 -21.01 33.21 -20.43
N ASN A 525 -20.32 33.03 -21.56
CA ASN A 525 -19.79 31.73 -21.95
C ASN A 525 -18.79 31.19 -20.92
N HIS A 526 -17.88 32.04 -20.43
CA HIS A 526 -16.90 31.61 -19.42
C HIS A 526 -17.57 31.14 -18.12
N ASP A 527 -18.53 31.91 -17.58
CA ASP A 527 -19.31 31.50 -16.38
C ASP A 527 -20.05 30.17 -16.63
N LEU A 528 -20.69 30.02 -17.79
CA LEU A 528 -21.37 28.77 -18.17
C LEU A 528 -20.38 27.59 -18.22
N MET A 529 -19.24 27.74 -18.87
CA MET A 529 -18.23 26.68 -18.98
C MET A 529 -17.65 26.27 -17.62
N VAL A 530 -17.35 27.25 -16.76
CA VAL A 530 -16.87 27.00 -15.39
C VAL A 530 -17.89 26.19 -14.60
N ARG A 531 -19.15 26.63 -14.57
CA ARG A 531 -20.23 25.91 -13.87
C ARG A 531 -20.49 24.54 -14.46
N THR A 532 -20.40 24.39 -15.78
CA THR A 532 -20.59 23.10 -16.46
C THR A 532 -19.51 22.09 -16.07
N ARG A 533 -18.24 22.52 -15.99
CA ARG A 533 -17.14 21.66 -15.54
C ARG A 533 -17.33 21.22 -14.09
N GLN A 534 -17.77 22.11 -13.21
CA GLN A 534 -18.10 21.74 -11.82
C GLN A 534 -19.29 20.79 -11.73
N ALA A 535 -20.40 21.13 -12.40
CA ALA A 535 -21.62 20.32 -12.42
C ALA A 535 -21.37 18.92 -12.97
N LYS A 536 -20.44 18.76 -13.92
CA LYS A 536 -20.01 17.45 -14.41
C LYS A 536 -19.47 16.58 -13.28
N ILE A 537 -18.62 17.13 -12.41
CA ILE A 537 -18.02 16.39 -11.29
C ILE A 537 -19.08 16.10 -10.22
N ASP A 538 -19.93 17.07 -9.92
CA ASP A 538 -21.01 16.92 -8.93
C ASP A 538 -22.05 15.87 -9.37
N ASN A 539 -22.26 15.68 -10.68
CA ASN A 539 -23.19 14.70 -11.25
C ASN A 539 -22.58 13.28 -11.40
N ILE A 540 -21.36 13.05 -10.92
CA ILE A 540 -20.77 11.71 -10.96
C ILE A 540 -21.50 10.81 -9.97
N THR A 541 -22.11 9.75 -10.47
CA THR A 541 -22.75 8.75 -9.63
C THR A 541 -21.68 7.94 -8.90
N VAL A 542 -21.68 8.07 -7.57
CA VAL A 542 -20.85 7.32 -6.63
C VAL A 542 -21.77 6.62 -5.62
N PRO A 543 -21.39 5.43 -5.10
CA PRO A 543 -22.15 4.78 -4.04
C PRO A 543 -22.27 5.65 -2.79
N GLU A 544 -23.40 5.53 -2.09
CA GLU A 544 -23.60 6.12 -0.78
C GLU A 544 -22.60 5.57 0.25
N LEU A 545 -22.25 6.37 1.26
CA LEU A 545 -21.37 5.93 2.33
C LEU A 545 -22.08 4.90 3.21
N THR A 546 -21.51 3.69 3.27
CA THR A 546 -21.89 2.67 4.25
C THR A 546 -21.13 2.88 5.54
N VAL A 547 -21.85 2.84 6.67
CA VAL A 547 -21.27 2.91 8.01
C VAL A 547 -21.40 1.56 8.69
N ASP A 548 -20.31 1.07 9.25
CA ASP A 548 -20.30 -0.10 10.13
C ASP A 548 -20.50 0.39 11.57
N ASP A 549 -21.75 0.30 12.03
CA ASP A 549 -22.18 0.64 13.38
C ASP A 549 -23.18 -0.39 13.94
N PRO A 550 -22.70 -1.50 14.51
CA PRO A 550 -23.57 -2.54 15.05
C PRO A 550 -24.20 -2.17 16.40
N SER A 551 -23.70 -1.11 17.05
CA SER A 551 -24.03 -0.75 18.44
C SER A 551 -24.83 0.55 18.57
N GLY A 552 -25.05 1.30 17.50
CA GLY A 552 -25.63 2.64 17.58
C GLY A 552 -24.70 3.60 18.32
N ALA A 553 -23.43 3.63 17.94
CA ALA A 553 -22.39 4.38 18.62
C ALA A 553 -22.57 5.90 18.49
N ARG A 554 -22.00 6.65 19.44
CA ARG A 554 -21.99 8.13 19.42
C ARG A 554 -20.80 8.72 18.68
N THR A 555 -19.72 7.96 18.58
CA THR A 555 -18.47 8.37 17.94
C THR A 555 -18.29 7.61 16.63
N LEU A 556 -18.05 8.37 15.55
CA LEU A 556 -17.67 7.85 14.24
C LEU A 556 -16.18 8.10 14.00
N VAL A 557 -15.43 7.05 13.68
CA VAL A 557 -14.12 7.20 13.03
C VAL A 557 -14.29 7.10 11.51
N ILE A 558 -13.77 8.08 10.78
CA ILE A 558 -13.80 8.10 9.31
C ILE A 558 -12.40 8.25 8.73
N GLY A 559 -12.06 7.38 7.78
CA GLY A 559 -10.77 7.40 7.10
C GLY A 559 -10.89 7.28 5.58
N TRP A 560 -9.74 7.29 4.92
CA TRP A 560 -9.58 7.05 3.48
C TRP A 560 -8.21 6.42 3.19
N GLY A 561 -8.09 5.74 2.04
CA GLY A 561 -6.82 5.11 1.64
C GLY A 561 -6.35 4.02 2.61
N SER A 562 -5.03 3.90 2.77
CA SER A 562 -4.38 2.92 3.67
C SER A 562 -4.79 2.96 5.14
N THR A 563 -5.40 4.05 5.63
CA THR A 563 -5.84 4.14 7.03
C THR A 563 -6.94 3.12 7.37
N TYR A 564 -7.60 2.52 6.36
CA TYR A 564 -8.64 1.50 6.55
C TYR A 564 -8.20 0.37 7.48
N GLY A 565 -7.02 -0.21 7.22
CA GLY A 565 -6.52 -1.35 7.97
C GLY A 565 -6.31 -1.03 9.45
N PRO A 566 -5.49 -0.01 9.78
CA PRO A 566 -5.28 0.43 11.16
C PRO A 566 -6.56 0.86 11.88
N ILE A 567 -7.45 1.61 11.21
CA ILE A 567 -8.74 2.02 11.77
C ILE A 567 -9.58 0.80 12.12
N THR A 568 -9.72 -0.14 11.18
CA THR A 568 -10.54 -1.33 11.40
C THR A 568 -9.97 -2.20 12.52
N ALA A 569 -8.65 -2.36 12.59
CA ALA A 569 -8.00 -3.11 13.65
C ALA A 569 -8.21 -2.45 15.03
N ALA A 570 -8.08 -1.13 15.12
CA ALA A 570 -8.34 -0.37 16.35
C ALA A 570 -9.80 -0.48 16.80
N VAL A 571 -10.74 -0.30 15.88
CA VAL A 571 -12.18 -0.41 16.11
C VAL A 571 -12.57 -1.81 16.57
N ARG A 572 -12.06 -2.87 15.91
CA ARG A 572 -12.28 -4.26 16.34
C ARG A 572 -11.79 -4.46 17.78
N ARG A 573 -10.59 -3.97 18.13
CA ARG A 573 -10.03 -4.08 19.47
C ARG A 573 -10.89 -3.37 20.53
N LEU A 574 -11.37 -2.17 20.22
CA LEU A 574 -12.23 -1.40 21.13
C LEU A 574 -13.60 -2.07 21.34
N ARG A 575 -14.22 -2.57 20.27
CA ARG A 575 -15.49 -3.28 20.35
C ARG A 575 -15.39 -4.58 21.15
N LEU A 576 -14.28 -5.32 21.00
CA LEU A 576 -14.00 -6.49 21.85
C LEU A 576 -13.86 -6.12 23.33
N ALA A 577 -13.34 -4.93 23.63
CA ALA A 577 -13.27 -4.37 24.98
C ALA A 577 -14.60 -3.74 25.45
N GLY A 578 -15.69 -3.86 24.68
CA GLY A 578 -17.02 -3.35 25.03
C GLY A 578 -17.25 -1.86 24.75
N VAL A 579 -16.34 -1.18 24.03
CA VAL A 579 -16.49 0.25 23.69
C VAL A 579 -17.32 0.40 22.40
N PRO A 580 -18.47 1.11 22.44
CA PRO A 580 -19.29 1.36 21.25
C PRO A 580 -18.65 2.44 20.37
N ILE A 581 -18.25 2.06 19.15
CA ILE A 581 -17.66 2.98 18.17
C ILE A 581 -18.08 2.58 16.76
N ALA A 582 -18.45 3.57 15.93
CA ALA A 582 -18.80 3.40 14.53
C ALA A 582 -17.60 3.66 13.63
N GLN A 583 -17.54 3.01 12.47
CA GLN A 583 -16.50 3.28 11.47
C GLN A 583 -17.07 3.45 10.06
N ALA A 584 -16.49 4.36 9.30
CA ALA A 584 -16.77 4.54 7.87
C ALA A 584 -15.47 4.80 7.10
N HIS A 585 -15.49 4.51 5.80
CA HIS A 585 -14.29 4.66 4.97
C HIS A 585 -14.64 5.17 3.57
N LEU A 586 -13.94 6.21 3.11
CA LEU A 586 -14.21 6.89 1.85
C LEU A 586 -13.35 6.31 0.71
N ARG A 587 -14.02 5.78 -0.33
CA ARG A 587 -13.41 5.51 -1.64
C ARG A 587 -13.39 6.76 -2.53
N HIS A 588 -14.50 7.50 -2.52
CA HIS A 588 -14.70 8.67 -3.37
C HIS A 588 -14.47 9.93 -2.55
N LEU A 589 -13.48 10.72 -2.97
CA LEU A 589 -13.10 11.97 -2.30
C LEU A 589 -13.61 13.19 -3.07
N ASN A 590 -13.73 13.08 -4.39
CA ASN A 590 -14.41 14.07 -5.21
C ASN A 590 -15.18 13.39 -6.37
N PRO A 591 -16.51 13.55 -6.47
CA PRO A 591 -17.37 14.05 -5.41
C PRO A 591 -17.34 13.11 -4.18
N PHE A 592 -17.65 13.65 -3.01
CA PHE A 592 -17.97 12.82 -1.84
C PHE A 592 -19.32 12.10 -2.04
N PRO A 593 -19.56 10.98 -1.33
CA PRO A 593 -20.88 10.34 -1.28
C PRO A 593 -22.00 11.33 -0.91
N GLY A 594 -23.17 11.20 -1.54
CA GLY A 594 -24.29 12.14 -1.39
C GLY A 594 -24.80 12.25 0.03
N ASN A 595 -24.87 11.14 0.76
CA ASN A 595 -25.31 11.07 2.16
C ASN A 595 -24.25 11.49 3.18
N LEU A 596 -23.02 11.82 2.78
CA LEU A 596 -21.91 12.03 3.72
C LEU A 596 -22.25 13.08 4.80
N GLY A 597 -22.83 14.21 4.39
CA GLY A 597 -23.22 15.26 5.33
C GLY A 597 -24.28 14.82 6.35
N GLU A 598 -25.24 13.99 5.94
CA GLU A 598 -26.25 13.43 6.84
C GLU A 598 -25.65 12.40 7.78
N VAL A 599 -24.78 11.52 7.28
CA VAL A 599 -24.08 10.52 8.07
C VAL A 599 -23.27 11.19 9.17
N LEU A 600 -22.44 12.18 8.82
CA LEU A 600 -21.56 12.87 9.77
C LEU A 600 -22.34 13.56 10.90
N LYS A 601 -23.50 14.16 10.59
CA LYS A 601 -24.34 14.87 11.57
C LYS A 601 -25.09 13.96 12.54
N ARG A 602 -25.14 12.65 12.30
CA ARG A 602 -25.79 11.68 13.21
C ARG A 602 -24.94 11.32 14.42
N TYR A 603 -23.64 11.60 14.36
CA TYR A 603 -22.71 11.25 15.42
C TYR A 603 -22.35 12.50 16.23
N ASP A 604 -22.26 12.34 17.55
CA ASP A 604 -21.88 13.41 18.47
C ASP A 604 -20.41 13.81 18.24
N LYS A 605 -19.58 12.85 17.83
CA LYS A 605 -18.15 13.04 17.54
C LYS A 605 -17.75 12.36 16.24
N VAL A 606 -16.94 13.06 15.45
CA VAL A 606 -16.31 12.53 14.24
C VAL A 606 -14.80 12.66 14.37
N VAL A 607 -14.10 11.53 14.40
CA VAL A 607 -12.63 11.47 14.44
C VAL A 607 -12.10 11.08 13.07
N VAL A 608 -11.07 11.79 12.60
CA VAL A 608 -10.44 11.59 11.29
C VAL A 608 -8.95 11.29 11.48
N PRO A 609 -8.54 10.01 11.53
CA PRO A 609 -7.14 9.63 11.55
C PRO A 609 -6.49 9.85 10.19
N GLU A 610 -5.45 10.67 10.13
CA GLU A 610 -4.79 11.04 8.88
C GLU A 610 -3.27 10.94 8.99
N MET A 611 -2.63 10.40 7.95
CA MET A 611 -1.17 10.42 7.81
C MET A 611 -0.69 11.75 7.20
N ASN A 612 -1.28 12.85 7.65
CA ASN A 612 -1.03 14.23 7.24
C ASN A 612 -1.54 15.17 8.37
N LEU A 613 -1.56 16.49 8.16
CA LEU A 613 -1.98 17.46 9.18
C LEU A 613 -3.49 17.86 9.12
N GLY A 614 -4.38 16.99 8.64
CA GLY A 614 -5.82 17.20 8.65
C GLY A 614 -6.44 17.61 7.32
N GLN A 615 -5.98 17.05 6.19
CA GLN A 615 -6.46 17.43 4.85
C GLN A 615 -7.92 17.05 4.62
N LEU A 616 -8.33 15.81 4.92
CA LEU A 616 -9.71 15.37 4.80
C LEU A 616 -10.60 16.09 5.81
N ALA A 617 -10.15 16.23 7.07
CA ALA A 617 -10.90 16.95 8.09
C ALA A 617 -11.19 18.40 7.69
N THR A 618 -10.23 19.08 7.05
CA THR A 618 -10.41 20.44 6.50
C THR A 618 -11.54 20.47 5.47
N LEU A 619 -11.56 19.52 4.53
CA LEU A 619 -12.60 19.42 3.50
C LEU A 619 -13.98 19.12 4.09
N ILE A 620 -14.05 18.19 5.05
CA ILE A 620 -15.30 17.83 5.74
C ILE A 620 -15.87 19.04 6.48
N ARG A 621 -15.04 19.73 7.27
CA ARG A 621 -15.43 20.94 8.01
C ARG A 621 -15.93 22.03 7.06
N ALA A 622 -15.18 22.30 5.98
CA ALA A 622 -15.51 23.32 5.01
C ALA A 622 -16.84 23.04 4.28
N LYS A 623 -17.12 21.77 3.95
CA LYS A 623 -18.31 21.41 3.15
C LYS A 623 -19.56 21.16 3.99
N TYR A 624 -19.44 20.59 5.19
CA TYR A 624 -20.60 20.10 5.95
C TYR A 624 -20.83 20.80 7.29
N LEU A 625 -19.91 21.67 7.73
CA LEU A 625 -19.95 22.36 9.02
C LEU A 625 -20.07 21.40 10.22
N VAL A 626 -19.42 20.23 10.11
CA VAL A 626 -19.28 19.26 11.20
C VAL A 626 -17.91 19.43 11.83
N ASP A 627 -17.83 19.36 13.16
CA ASP A 627 -16.55 19.37 13.86
C ASP A 627 -15.84 18.01 13.75
N ALA A 628 -15.14 17.81 12.62
CA ALA A 628 -14.35 16.63 12.36
C ALA A 628 -12.96 16.74 13.01
N GLN A 629 -12.74 16.04 14.12
CA GLN A 629 -11.51 16.09 14.92
C GLN A 629 -10.40 15.28 14.27
N SER A 630 -9.31 15.94 13.87
CA SER A 630 -8.18 15.26 13.24
C SER A 630 -7.30 14.57 14.27
N TYR A 631 -6.89 13.34 13.98
CA TYR A 631 -5.77 12.68 14.65
C TYR A 631 -4.65 12.45 13.65
N ASN A 632 -3.54 13.16 13.83
CA ASN A 632 -2.53 13.33 12.79
C ASN A 632 -1.25 12.57 13.13
N GLN A 633 -0.71 11.81 12.17
CA GLN A 633 0.63 11.22 12.26
C GLN A 633 1.43 11.51 10.99
N VAL A 634 2.57 12.20 11.12
CA VAL A 634 3.40 12.61 9.96
C VAL A 634 4.84 12.21 10.21
N ASN A 635 5.08 10.90 10.30
CA ASN A 635 6.39 10.31 10.60
C ASN A 635 6.85 9.30 9.53
N GLY A 636 6.19 9.28 8.37
CA GLY A 636 6.52 8.37 7.26
C GLY A 636 6.17 6.89 7.51
N MET A 637 5.37 6.59 8.53
CA MET A 637 4.97 5.24 8.94
C MET A 637 3.44 5.11 9.01
N PRO A 638 2.89 3.92 8.75
CA PRO A 638 1.48 3.65 8.98
C PRO A 638 1.12 3.76 10.46
N PHE A 639 -0.17 3.98 10.76
CA PHE A 639 -0.66 3.92 12.14
C PHE A 639 -0.47 2.52 12.73
N LYS A 640 -0.04 2.48 14.00
CA LYS A 640 -0.17 1.30 14.85
C LYS A 640 -1.62 1.21 15.35
N ALA A 641 -2.22 0.03 15.28
CA ALA A 641 -3.60 -0.21 15.70
C ALA A 641 -3.79 0.04 17.20
N GLU A 642 -2.84 -0.33 18.05
CA GLU A 642 -2.88 -0.07 19.50
C GLU A 642 -2.86 1.42 19.85
N GLN A 643 -1.97 2.17 19.19
CA GLN A 643 -1.90 3.62 19.37
C GLN A 643 -3.21 4.27 18.95
N LEU A 644 -3.75 3.88 17.80
CA LEU A 644 -5.02 4.41 17.31
C LEU A 644 -6.20 4.00 18.20
N ALA A 645 -6.22 2.77 18.72
CA ALA A 645 -7.25 2.32 19.66
C ALA A 645 -7.25 3.15 20.95
N THR A 646 -6.07 3.49 21.48
CA THR A 646 -5.93 4.34 22.68
C THR A 646 -6.57 5.71 22.44
N VAL A 647 -6.21 6.35 21.33
CA VAL A 647 -6.73 7.67 20.97
C VAL A 647 -8.24 7.65 20.71
N LEU A 648 -8.72 6.63 20.00
CA LEU A 648 -10.15 6.49 19.73
C LEU A 648 -10.95 6.21 21.01
N LYS A 649 -10.36 5.51 21.99
CA LYS A 649 -10.98 5.31 23.30
C LYS A 649 -11.10 6.62 24.08
N GLU A 650 -10.04 7.42 24.12
CA GLU A 650 -10.07 8.74 24.76
C GLU A 650 -11.17 9.61 24.12
N ALA A 651 -11.28 9.59 22.79
CA ALA A 651 -12.32 10.31 22.08
C ALA A 651 -13.76 9.82 22.37
N THR A 652 -13.95 8.55 22.76
CA THR A 652 -15.25 8.00 23.16
C THR A 652 -15.62 8.28 24.62
N ASP A 653 -14.62 8.52 25.49
CA ASP A 653 -14.82 8.72 26.93
C ASP A 653 -15.11 10.20 27.28
N ASP A 654 -14.59 11.14 26.49
CA ASP A 654 -14.94 12.57 26.53
C ASP A 654 -16.38 12.85 26.04
#